data_AF-A0A2G8SDQ9-F1
#
_entry.id   AF-A0A2G8SDQ9-F1
#
_cell.length_a   1.000
_cell.length_b   1.000
_cell.length_c   1.000
_cell.angle_alpha   90.00
_cell.angle_beta   90.00
_cell.angle_gamma   90.00
#
_symmetry.space_group_name_H-M   'P 1'
#
loop_
_entity.id
_entity.type
_entity.pdbx_description
1 polymer ?
#
loop_
_entity_poly.entity_id
_entity_poly.type
_entity_poly.pdbx_seq_one_letter_code
_entity_poly.pdbx_strand_id
1 'polypeptide(L)'
;MHTNGIHNVQLSYCKCPKDDKHPFTDQPLQLWHSRLWPATYKRTQTVFTLDVLKQYDRLTLQAKTTSQDFCATVRRLTNHAFGHLVPNRYREFMTAYREFTYLQALKRSGIEPANKLEPRSLAVFCPACPQPDDPKLPGIGNMDPFWQNRSNEDRYLDALHYAKDGNFVLCQHAKKLDALDFALTDAAMYYSDNAEYAEFQEATKDDPDAQRETDICSEFEAGEGKKRYTGKSKSGQVGLSCSRHGFVFPCGTVDLMGAEKYGPVDWATKCGLLPWIGFILLIISSYDINCKYGVHWLERLIKMIGLDQVEIWPVIRRCVPKWHANAHKGVCRWVNSFYFMPGVGQTDGEEPERKWSVMNLLGRAIREMTSGHRQDTINHHYSDYNIQKLFKLGKTLADRWQKASGALVRNEDELRDFEATLLKSGLPLSHWKEEERIFISQVVNGRADQKDIKNPYEPPADTAPSLKAVRARLNAEDSDGQRDVKRASSKKRFVSEAAELNQLFLEGIEIEREQQKRRAIRAHLGDVPPDGSADATVSQTVVRLRRSLRPKLALWFESHGKLFGSALDEIRSDDSLPSLDLPIRDCDCAPEDETLLFPHAYPVLVRQHPAFASIVSAERLVRRAEASDALRQVRQKQGLHAFLWKKTAGTFGQQAKTRNRKTMSDVKNKIEKARLDYETTRLKLYEIAETQDYADYRPLTPDDCRQMTIYHNQEEPGMQSKQVSWLWRDGKSYGENLDEHTLHAVRIEWFRASARCQRWKEEVHLLEAEMRRTQRYFDHQYRLWIHRSYDSESQSTLVARGKAAHAARQAAHWLKLLEDSRRHIPTDQHVYF
;
A
#
# COMPACT_ATOMS: atom_id res chain seq x y z
N MET A 1 -39.16 29.02 -9.07
CA MET A 1 -38.42 27.91 -9.68
C MET A 1 -38.58 26.68 -8.80
N HIS A 2 -38.98 25.55 -9.39
CA HIS A 2 -39.19 24.26 -8.74
C HIS A 2 -38.43 23.16 -9.49
N THR A 3 -38.44 21.93 -8.97
CA THR A 3 -37.72 20.77 -9.53
C THR A 3 -38.17 20.38 -10.95
N ASN A 4 -39.42 20.72 -11.30
CA ASN A 4 -40.01 20.43 -12.61
C ASN A 4 -39.99 21.62 -13.59
N GLY A 5 -39.48 22.80 -13.20
CA GLY A 5 -39.43 23.96 -14.09
C GLY A 5 -39.55 25.33 -13.42
N ILE A 6 -39.71 26.35 -14.24
CA ILE A 6 -39.92 27.75 -13.86
C ILE A 6 -41.39 28.09 -14.07
N HIS A 7 -42.05 28.52 -12.99
CA HIS A 7 -43.47 28.82 -12.95
C HIS A 7 -43.70 30.29 -12.62
N ASN A 8 -44.72 30.87 -13.24
CA ASN A 8 -45.27 32.17 -12.85
C ASN A 8 -46.40 31.93 -11.86
N VAL A 9 -46.30 32.52 -10.67
CA VAL A 9 -47.28 32.37 -9.59
C VAL A 9 -47.67 33.74 -9.05
N GLN A 10 -48.93 33.88 -8.64
CA GLN A 10 -49.41 35.03 -7.89
C GLN A 10 -49.33 34.72 -6.40
N LEU A 11 -48.73 35.62 -5.62
CA LEU A 11 -48.55 35.47 -4.18
C LEU A 11 -49.26 36.63 -3.46
N SER A 12 -49.96 36.32 -2.37
CA SER A 12 -50.53 37.31 -1.45
C SER A 12 -49.97 37.07 -0.05
N TYR A 13 -49.44 38.13 0.56
CA TYR A 13 -48.88 38.06 1.90
C TYR A 13 -49.97 38.23 2.95
N CYS A 14 -49.89 37.42 4.00
CA CYS A 14 -50.76 37.53 5.16
C CYS A 14 -50.52 38.88 5.86
N LYS A 15 -51.61 39.60 6.12
CA LYS A 15 -51.63 40.84 6.91
C LYS A 15 -52.37 40.64 8.23
N CYS A 16 -52.29 39.45 8.82
CA CYS A 16 -52.84 39.24 10.16
C CYS A 16 -51.89 39.82 11.22
N PRO A 17 -52.41 40.51 12.25
CA PRO A 17 -51.62 41.01 13.36
C PRO A 17 -50.96 39.89 14.16
N LYS A 18 -49.66 40.06 14.44
CA LYS A 18 -48.86 39.10 15.22
C LYS A 18 -48.83 39.48 16.70
N ASP A 19 -48.54 40.75 17.01
CA ASP A 19 -48.65 41.36 18.33
C ASP A 19 -48.73 42.90 18.23
N ASP A 20 -48.97 43.60 19.34
CA ASP A 20 -49.12 45.06 19.39
C ASP A 20 -47.87 45.84 18.94
N LYS A 21 -46.69 45.19 18.90
CA LYS A 21 -45.40 45.80 18.49
C LYS A 21 -45.01 45.42 17.06
N HIS A 22 -45.51 44.30 16.54
CA HIS A 22 -45.24 43.76 15.21
C HIS A 22 -46.58 43.51 14.50
N PRO A 23 -47.10 44.52 13.78
CA PRO A 23 -48.43 44.43 13.20
C PRO A 23 -48.53 43.37 12.10
N PHE A 24 -47.43 42.88 11.51
CA PHE A 24 -47.44 41.77 10.54
C PHE A 24 -46.13 40.96 10.62
N THR A 25 -46.16 39.71 10.17
CA THR A 25 -44.92 38.92 9.96
C THR A 25 -44.22 39.38 8.68
N ASP A 26 -42.89 39.57 8.71
CA ASP A 26 -42.13 40.01 7.53
C ASP A 26 -42.30 39.07 6.32
N GLN A 27 -42.38 39.65 5.12
CA GLN A 27 -42.61 38.92 3.88
C GLN A 27 -41.63 37.75 3.67
N PRO A 28 -40.30 37.91 3.87
CA PRO A 28 -39.36 36.79 3.71
C PRO A 28 -39.62 35.63 4.69
N LEU A 29 -40.04 35.92 5.92
CA LEU A 29 -40.38 34.89 6.91
C LEU A 29 -41.62 34.11 6.49
N GLN A 30 -42.65 34.78 5.94
CA GLN A 30 -43.83 34.12 5.40
C GLN A 30 -43.49 33.17 4.24
N LEU A 31 -42.54 33.57 3.37
CA LEU A 31 -42.04 32.72 2.29
C LEU A 31 -41.33 31.48 2.86
N TRP A 32 -40.46 31.65 3.86
CA TRP A 32 -39.78 30.52 4.51
C TRP A 32 -40.77 29.55 5.18
N HIS A 33 -41.79 30.06 5.87
CA HIS A 33 -42.87 29.23 6.43
C HIS A 33 -43.60 28.43 5.34
N SER A 34 -43.69 28.99 4.13
CA SER A 34 -44.27 28.34 2.94
C SER A 34 -43.27 27.49 2.16
N ARG A 35 -42.07 27.22 2.70
CA ARG A 35 -40.98 26.47 2.04
C ARG A 35 -40.48 27.11 0.73
N LEU A 36 -40.61 28.42 0.61
CA LEU A 36 -40.14 29.23 -0.50
C LEU A 36 -38.93 30.07 -0.04
N TRP A 37 -37.81 29.91 -0.72
CA TRP A 37 -36.61 30.69 -0.51
C TRP A 37 -36.63 31.94 -1.40
N PRO A 38 -36.64 33.16 -0.84
CA PRO A 38 -36.62 34.38 -1.63
C PRO A 38 -35.26 34.57 -2.31
N ALA A 39 -35.24 34.98 -3.58
CA ALA A 39 -34.02 35.39 -4.26
C ALA A 39 -33.44 36.70 -3.69
N THR A 40 -34.30 37.55 -3.14
CA THR A 40 -33.96 38.86 -2.54
C THR A 40 -34.92 39.15 -1.38
N TYR A 41 -34.45 39.87 -0.36
CA TYR A 41 -35.21 40.08 0.88
C TYR A 41 -36.06 41.36 0.91
N LYS A 42 -35.76 42.37 0.07
CA LYS A 42 -36.49 43.65 0.05
C LYS A 42 -37.69 43.66 -0.90
N ARG A 43 -37.51 43.16 -2.12
CA ARG A 43 -38.55 43.09 -3.16
C ARG A 43 -38.41 41.77 -3.91
N THR A 44 -39.05 40.73 -3.40
CA THR A 44 -38.93 39.39 -3.96
C THR A 44 -39.80 39.23 -5.21
N GLN A 45 -39.17 39.02 -6.36
CA GLN A 45 -39.85 38.66 -7.63
C GLN A 45 -39.59 37.21 -8.04
N THR A 46 -38.54 36.59 -7.50
CA THR A 46 -38.18 35.21 -7.77
C THR A 46 -38.08 34.47 -6.45
N VAL A 47 -38.69 33.28 -6.39
CA VAL A 47 -38.58 32.35 -5.26
C VAL A 47 -38.13 30.98 -5.74
N PHE A 48 -37.36 30.29 -4.91
CA PHE A 48 -36.90 28.93 -5.13
C PHE A 48 -37.55 28.03 -4.09
N THR A 49 -38.21 26.94 -4.49
CA THR A 49 -38.68 25.96 -3.52
C THR A 49 -37.50 25.32 -2.79
N LEU A 50 -37.64 24.97 -1.51
CA LEU A 50 -36.57 24.24 -0.81
C LEU A 50 -36.17 22.94 -1.52
N ASP A 51 -37.09 22.32 -2.26
CA ASP A 51 -36.83 21.07 -2.98
C ASP A 51 -35.86 21.26 -4.14
N VAL A 52 -35.94 22.37 -4.89
CA VAL A 52 -34.99 22.64 -5.99
C VAL A 52 -33.57 22.93 -5.46
N LEU A 53 -33.47 23.63 -4.32
CA LEU A 53 -32.18 23.88 -3.66
C LEU A 53 -31.57 22.57 -3.14
N LYS A 54 -32.36 21.70 -2.50
CA LYS A 54 -31.91 20.38 -2.05
C LYS A 54 -31.55 19.46 -3.20
N GLN A 55 -32.31 19.47 -4.29
CA GLN A 55 -32.01 18.66 -5.48
C GLN A 55 -30.68 19.07 -6.09
N TYR A 56 -30.46 20.38 -6.26
CA TYR A 56 -29.17 20.87 -6.76
C TYR A 56 -28.04 20.57 -5.79
N ASP A 57 -28.22 20.78 -4.48
CA ASP A 57 -27.23 20.43 -3.45
C ASP A 57 -26.74 18.98 -3.60
N ARG A 58 -27.68 18.03 -3.76
CA ARG A 58 -27.32 16.62 -3.95
C ARG A 58 -26.63 16.36 -5.29
N LEU A 59 -27.08 16.98 -6.38
CA LEU A 59 -26.48 16.80 -7.70
C LEU A 59 -25.08 17.41 -7.79
N THR A 60 -24.85 18.60 -7.22
CA THR A 60 -23.52 19.19 -7.21
C THR A 60 -22.57 18.39 -6.31
N LEU A 61 -23.02 17.93 -5.14
CA LEU A 61 -22.18 17.12 -4.25
C LEU A 61 -21.86 15.74 -4.85
N GLN A 62 -22.84 15.05 -5.44
CA GLN A 62 -22.66 13.69 -5.96
C GLN A 62 -22.13 13.64 -7.40
N ALA A 63 -22.75 14.37 -8.32
CA ALA A 63 -22.47 14.32 -9.75
C ALA A 63 -21.62 15.50 -10.25
N LYS A 64 -21.24 16.43 -9.35
CA LYS A 64 -20.42 17.62 -9.67
C LYS A 64 -21.06 18.49 -10.77
N THR A 65 -22.39 18.47 -10.85
CA THR A 65 -23.16 19.24 -11.82
C THR A 65 -22.95 20.74 -11.57
N THR A 66 -22.63 21.49 -12.63
CA THR A 66 -22.49 22.93 -12.53
C THR A 66 -23.86 23.58 -12.34
N SER A 67 -23.90 24.71 -11.62
CA SER A 67 -25.13 25.49 -11.46
C SER A 67 -25.69 25.98 -12.78
N GLN A 68 -24.82 26.25 -13.76
CA GLN A 68 -25.21 26.67 -15.11
C GLN A 68 -25.97 25.54 -15.84
N ASP A 69 -25.41 24.33 -15.86
CA ASP A 69 -26.04 23.18 -16.49
C ASP A 69 -27.33 22.78 -15.78
N PHE A 70 -27.36 22.88 -14.45
CA PHE A 70 -28.57 22.64 -13.68
C PHE A 70 -29.67 23.65 -14.03
N CYS A 71 -29.36 24.95 -14.04
CA CYS A 71 -30.34 25.98 -14.42
C CYS A 71 -30.80 25.81 -15.88
N ALA A 72 -29.90 25.47 -16.80
CA ALA A 72 -30.24 25.18 -18.19
C ALA A 72 -31.16 23.95 -18.31
N THR A 73 -30.93 22.92 -17.50
CA THR A 73 -31.79 21.73 -17.43
C THR A 73 -33.19 22.10 -16.94
N VAL A 74 -33.31 22.90 -15.89
CA VAL A 74 -34.62 23.35 -15.38
C VAL A 74 -35.38 24.19 -16.42
N ARG A 75 -34.67 24.98 -17.24
CA ARG A 75 -35.28 25.70 -18.37
C ARG A 75 -35.81 24.74 -19.43
N ARG A 76 -35.07 23.68 -19.77
CA ARG A 76 -35.53 22.63 -20.70
C ARG A 76 -36.70 21.80 -20.14
N LEU A 77 -36.77 21.60 -18.83
CA LEU A 77 -37.94 20.97 -18.20
C LEU A 77 -39.18 21.85 -18.31
N THR A 78 -39.02 23.17 -18.25
CA THR A 78 -40.11 24.13 -18.44
C THR A 78 -40.60 24.15 -19.88
N ASN A 79 -39.68 24.18 -20.85
CA ASN A 79 -39.98 24.08 -22.26
C ASN A 79 -38.82 23.39 -22.98
N HIS A 80 -39.05 22.15 -23.44
CA HIS A 80 -38.01 21.32 -24.06
C HIS A 80 -37.54 21.90 -25.39
N ALA A 81 -38.48 22.33 -26.24
CA ALA A 81 -38.19 22.81 -27.59
C ALA A 81 -37.55 24.21 -27.58
N PHE A 82 -37.98 25.07 -26.65
CA PHE A 82 -37.60 26.49 -26.61
C PHE A 82 -37.09 26.94 -25.25
N GLY A 83 -36.20 26.16 -24.62
CA GLY A 83 -35.63 26.49 -23.31
C GLY A 83 -34.93 27.85 -23.26
N HIS A 84 -34.44 28.37 -24.39
CA HIS A 84 -33.85 29.70 -24.49
C HIS A 84 -34.85 30.85 -24.27
N LEU A 85 -36.15 30.63 -24.52
CA LEU A 85 -37.23 31.60 -24.25
C LEU A 85 -37.63 31.63 -22.76
N VAL A 86 -37.28 30.58 -22.00
CA VAL A 86 -37.56 30.52 -20.56
C VAL A 86 -36.60 31.47 -19.83
N PRO A 87 -37.08 32.32 -18.89
CA PRO A 87 -36.25 33.27 -18.15
C PRO A 87 -35.03 32.61 -17.49
N ASN A 88 -33.85 33.24 -17.63
CA ASN A 88 -32.64 32.77 -16.98
C ASN A 88 -32.56 33.32 -15.54
N ARG A 89 -32.68 32.44 -14.54
CA ARG A 89 -32.59 32.78 -13.10
C ARG A 89 -31.29 32.32 -12.44
N TYR A 90 -30.26 32.05 -13.24
CA TYR A 90 -28.96 31.54 -12.76
C TYR A 90 -28.32 32.45 -11.71
N ARG A 91 -28.33 33.78 -11.91
CA ARG A 91 -27.68 34.72 -11.00
C ARG A 91 -28.35 34.71 -9.63
N GLU A 92 -29.66 34.84 -9.62
CA GLU A 92 -30.49 34.78 -8.41
C GLU A 92 -30.36 33.43 -7.70
N PHE A 93 -30.28 32.35 -8.48
CA PHE A 93 -30.11 31.00 -7.94
C PHE A 93 -28.76 30.83 -7.23
N MET A 94 -27.67 31.37 -7.80
CA MET A 94 -26.33 31.26 -7.19
C MET A 94 -26.26 31.93 -5.81
N THR A 95 -26.85 33.13 -5.66
CA THR A 95 -26.91 33.81 -4.37
C THR A 95 -27.77 33.03 -3.38
N ALA A 96 -28.99 32.66 -3.77
CA ALA A 96 -29.91 31.90 -2.92
C ALA A 96 -29.31 30.55 -2.48
N TYR A 97 -28.64 29.85 -3.39
CA TYR A 97 -27.98 28.57 -3.10
C TYR A 97 -26.81 28.74 -2.13
N ARG A 98 -25.98 29.76 -2.31
CA ARG A 98 -24.86 30.03 -1.41
C ARG A 98 -25.33 30.30 0.02
N GLU A 99 -26.33 31.17 0.18
CA GLU A 99 -26.97 31.44 1.48
C GLU A 99 -27.58 30.16 2.08
N PHE A 100 -28.26 29.37 1.25
CA PHE A 100 -28.83 28.09 1.67
C PHE A 100 -27.75 27.14 2.19
N THR A 101 -26.63 26.97 1.49
CA THR A 101 -25.53 26.09 1.94
C THR A 101 -24.89 26.59 3.24
N TYR A 102 -24.75 27.92 3.39
CA TYR A 102 -24.23 28.53 4.61
C TYR A 102 -25.13 28.25 5.82
N LEU A 103 -26.44 28.51 5.70
CA LEU A 103 -27.39 28.22 6.79
C LEU A 103 -27.49 26.71 7.08
N GLN A 104 -27.33 25.85 6.07
CA GLN A 104 -27.30 24.40 6.27
C GLN A 104 -26.06 23.95 7.04
N ALA A 105 -24.89 24.56 6.81
CA ALA A 105 -23.68 24.29 7.58
C ALA A 105 -23.84 24.72 9.05
N LEU A 106 -24.33 25.95 9.28
CA LEU A 106 -24.64 26.47 10.62
C LEU A 106 -25.62 25.56 11.38
N LYS A 107 -26.72 25.19 10.73
CA LYS A 107 -27.74 24.30 11.29
C LYS A 107 -27.19 22.92 11.66
N ARG A 108 -26.27 22.38 10.86
CA ARG A 108 -25.62 21.08 11.15
C ARG A 108 -24.73 21.18 12.38
N SER A 109 -24.01 22.27 12.57
CA SER A 109 -23.15 22.48 13.74
C SER A 109 -23.88 23.02 14.97
N GLY A 110 -25.12 23.50 14.81
CA GLY A 110 -25.91 24.10 15.89
C GLY A 110 -25.38 25.47 16.31
N ILE A 111 -24.87 26.25 15.35
CA ILE A 111 -24.27 27.56 15.56
C ILE A 111 -25.19 28.62 14.95
N GLU A 112 -25.36 29.74 15.65
CA GLU A 112 -26.14 30.88 15.16
C GLU A 112 -25.35 31.68 14.11
N PRO A 113 -26.01 32.31 13.12
CA PRO A 113 -25.34 33.18 12.16
C PRO A 113 -24.60 34.33 12.84
N ALA A 114 -23.37 34.57 12.43
CA ALA A 114 -22.54 35.67 12.92
C ALA A 114 -21.67 36.23 11.78
N ASN A 115 -21.21 37.48 11.92
CA ASN A 115 -20.34 38.13 10.94
C ASN A 115 -18.95 37.47 10.85
N LYS A 116 -18.41 37.04 12.00
CA LYS A 116 -17.21 36.22 12.09
C LYS A 116 -17.55 35.00 12.94
N LEU A 117 -17.31 33.81 12.39
CA LEU A 117 -17.52 32.56 13.09
C LEU A 117 -16.24 32.13 13.78
N GLU A 118 -16.38 31.37 14.86
CA GLU A 118 -15.22 30.77 15.52
C GLU A 118 -14.49 29.83 14.54
N PRO A 119 -13.15 29.86 14.47
CA PRO A 119 -12.40 29.00 13.58
C PRO A 119 -12.71 27.53 13.79
N ARG A 120 -12.81 26.76 12.69
CA ARG A 120 -13.09 25.30 12.67
C ARG A 120 -14.47 24.88 13.16
N SER A 121 -15.32 25.80 13.62
CA SER A 121 -16.61 25.53 14.26
C SER A 121 -17.64 24.82 13.36
N LEU A 122 -17.49 24.91 12.03
CA LEU A 122 -18.36 24.27 11.04
C LEU A 122 -17.75 23.04 10.36
N ALA A 123 -16.49 22.72 10.66
CA ALA A 123 -15.78 21.60 10.06
C ALA A 123 -16.18 20.25 10.69
N VAL A 124 -16.12 19.19 9.88
CA VAL A 124 -16.33 17.82 10.35
C VAL A 124 -14.98 17.19 10.62
N PHE A 125 -14.70 16.94 11.90
CA PHE A 125 -13.47 16.31 12.37
C PHE A 125 -13.51 14.79 12.14
N CYS A 126 -12.34 14.16 12.04
CA CYS A 126 -12.23 12.71 11.95
C CYS A 126 -12.52 12.07 13.33
N PRO A 127 -13.54 11.20 13.45
CA PRO A 127 -13.85 10.50 14.71
C PRO A 127 -12.78 9.51 15.18
N ALA A 128 -11.96 9.00 14.25
CA ALA A 128 -10.92 8.00 14.53
C ALA A 128 -9.55 8.60 14.85
N CYS A 129 -9.29 9.85 14.45
CA CYS A 129 -8.09 10.57 14.87
C CYS A 129 -8.14 10.85 16.38
N PRO A 130 -6.99 11.02 17.05
CA PRO A 130 -6.98 11.50 18.42
C PRO A 130 -7.60 12.89 18.50
N GLN A 131 -8.51 13.12 19.44
CA GLN A 131 -9.17 14.40 19.68
C GLN A 131 -9.14 14.69 21.19
N PRO A 132 -8.05 15.31 21.69
CA PRO A 132 -7.91 15.61 23.10
C PRO A 132 -8.98 16.62 23.57
N ASP A 133 -9.29 16.59 24.86
CA ASP A 133 -10.16 17.58 25.47
C ASP A 133 -9.41 18.90 25.65
N ASP A 134 -9.75 19.90 24.84
CA ASP A 134 -9.23 21.25 24.94
C ASP A 134 -10.26 22.14 25.66
N PRO A 135 -9.92 22.80 26.79
CA PRO A 135 -10.80 23.75 27.47
C PRO A 135 -11.19 24.96 26.60
N LYS A 136 -10.37 25.35 25.62
CA LYS A 136 -10.61 26.46 24.67
C LYS A 136 -11.36 26.01 23.41
N LEU A 137 -11.38 24.71 23.13
CA LEU A 137 -12.21 24.06 22.11
C LEU A 137 -13.03 22.95 22.81
N PRO A 138 -13.97 23.33 23.71
CA PRO A 138 -14.68 22.36 24.53
C PRO A 138 -15.45 21.38 23.65
N GLY A 139 -15.10 20.10 23.74
CA GLY A 139 -15.94 19.01 23.27
C GLY A 139 -15.59 18.43 21.90
N ILE A 140 -14.52 17.63 21.85
CA ILE A 140 -14.46 16.52 20.89
C ILE A 140 -14.19 15.18 21.61
N GLY A 141 -13.26 15.17 22.57
CA GLY A 141 -13.15 14.19 23.66
C GLY A 141 -13.35 12.74 23.30
N ASN A 142 -12.45 12.17 22.49
CA ASN A 142 -12.55 10.76 22.10
C ASN A 142 -11.40 9.87 22.63
N MET A 143 -10.44 10.46 23.34
CA MET A 143 -9.24 9.77 23.83
C MET A 143 -9.56 8.70 24.88
N ASP A 144 -8.68 7.71 25.01
CA ASP A 144 -8.76 6.72 26.11
C ASP A 144 -8.56 7.42 27.47
N PRO A 145 -9.23 6.99 28.55
CA PRO A 145 -8.87 7.42 29.90
C PRO A 145 -7.37 7.17 30.17
N PHE A 146 -6.69 8.15 30.79
CA PHE A 146 -5.26 8.08 31.12
C PHE A 146 -4.31 7.86 29.92
N TRP A 147 -4.73 8.17 28.70
CA TRP A 147 -3.89 8.08 27.49
C TRP A 147 -2.56 8.84 27.62
N GLN A 148 -2.53 9.92 28.39
CA GLN A 148 -1.32 10.72 28.67
C GLN A 148 -0.24 9.95 29.45
N ASN A 149 -0.62 8.90 30.18
CA ASN A 149 0.29 8.09 30.99
C ASN A 149 0.92 6.93 30.19
N ARG A 150 0.63 6.81 28.89
CA ARG A 150 1.19 5.73 28.07
C ARG A 150 2.72 5.77 28.03
N SER A 151 3.30 4.57 28.00
CA SER A 151 4.73 4.38 27.78
C SER A 151 5.18 5.00 26.45
N ASN A 152 6.47 5.30 26.31
CA ASN A 152 7.03 5.77 25.04
C ASN A 152 6.76 4.81 23.88
N GLU A 153 6.68 3.51 24.18
CA GLU A 153 6.44 2.44 23.20
C GLU A 153 5.00 2.45 22.68
N ASP A 154 4.03 2.86 23.51
CA ASP A 154 2.61 2.88 23.16
C ASP A 154 2.12 4.25 22.64
N ARG A 155 2.96 5.29 22.68
CA ARG A 155 2.61 6.66 22.22
C ARG A 155 2.09 6.71 20.78
N TYR A 156 2.45 5.73 19.93
CA TYR A 156 1.98 5.70 18.56
C TYR A 156 0.47 5.46 18.45
N LEU A 157 -0.16 4.85 19.46
CA LEU A 157 -1.61 4.62 19.47
C LEU A 157 -2.41 5.92 19.48
N ASP A 158 -1.84 6.98 20.04
CA ASP A 158 -2.42 8.31 20.14
C ASP A 158 -1.81 9.30 19.12
N ALA A 159 -1.01 8.81 18.17
CA ALA A 159 -0.35 9.67 17.20
C ALA A 159 -1.35 10.29 16.22
N LEU A 160 -1.10 11.56 15.87
CA LEU A 160 -1.84 12.21 14.79
C LEU A 160 -1.16 11.93 13.45
N HIS A 161 -1.91 11.35 12.53
CA HIS A 161 -1.47 11.02 11.18
C HIS A 161 -2.02 12.02 10.16
N TYR A 162 -1.14 12.80 9.53
CA TYR A 162 -1.55 13.74 8.49
C TYR A 162 -0.66 13.66 7.25
N ALA A 163 -1.26 13.96 6.11
CA ALA A 163 -0.60 14.12 4.83
C ALA A 163 -0.90 15.52 4.28
N LYS A 164 0.06 16.07 3.57
CA LYS A 164 -0.03 17.38 2.91
C LYS A 164 0.37 17.22 1.46
N ASP A 165 -0.29 17.97 0.59
CA ASP A 165 -0.04 17.94 -0.84
C ASP A 165 -0.66 19.17 -1.54
N GLY A 166 -0.05 19.57 -2.66
CA GLY A 166 -0.45 20.67 -3.53
C GLY A 166 -1.31 20.21 -4.71
N ASN A 167 -2.35 20.98 -5.04
CA ASN A 167 -3.25 20.71 -6.16
C ASN A 167 -3.44 21.94 -7.06
N PHE A 168 -3.02 21.81 -8.32
CA PHE A 168 -3.07 22.88 -9.33
C PHE A 168 -4.28 22.79 -10.29
N VAL A 169 -5.12 21.77 -10.18
CA VAL A 169 -6.35 21.64 -10.99
C VAL A 169 -7.41 22.62 -10.48
N LEU A 170 -7.46 22.82 -9.16
CA LEU A 170 -8.37 23.70 -8.43
C LEU A 170 -7.91 25.17 -8.48
N CYS A 171 -7.55 25.66 -9.66
CA CYS A 171 -7.10 27.03 -9.86
C CYS A 171 -8.26 28.03 -10.06
N GLN A 172 -7.94 29.33 -10.12
CA GLN A 172 -8.87 30.41 -10.46
C GLN A 172 -8.25 31.33 -11.53
N HIS A 173 -9.03 31.72 -12.53
CA HIS A 173 -8.57 32.64 -13.57
C HIS A 173 -8.48 34.07 -13.07
N ALA A 174 -7.47 34.81 -13.54
CA ALA A 174 -7.34 36.23 -13.26
C ALA A 174 -8.43 37.01 -14.03
N LYS A 175 -9.28 37.72 -13.29
CA LYS A 175 -10.35 38.55 -13.84
C LYS A 175 -10.77 39.63 -12.86
N LYS A 176 -11.62 40.56 -13.31
CA LYS A 176 -12.23 41.55 -12.43
C LYS A 176 -13.17 40.85 -11.44
N LEU A 177 -12.80 40.89 -10.17
CA LEU A 177 -13.56 40.33 -9.06
C LEU A 177 -14.40 41.42 -8.40
N ASP A 178 -15.49 41.00 -7.74
CA ASP A 178 -16.28 41.87 -6.88
C ASP A 178 -15.54 42.04 -5.54
N ALA A 179 -15.25 43.28 -5.16
CA ALA A 179 -14.57 43.59 -3.91
C ALA A 179 -15.44 43.29 -2.67
N LEU A 180 -16.76 43.17 -2.85
CA LEU A 180 -17.71 42.81 -1.79
C LEU A 180 -17.89 41.29 -1.65
N ASP A 181 -17.24 40.46 -2.48
CA ASP A 181 -17.30 39.01 -2.36
C ASP A 181 -16.26 38.48 -1.37
N PHE A 182 -16.73 38.12 -0.18
CA PHE A 182 -15.96 37.42 0.86
C PHE A 182 -16.55 36.04 1.13
N ALA A 183 -15.76 35.10 1.64
CA ALA A 183 -16.26 33.76 2.00
C ALA A 183 -17.15 33.85 3.25
N LEU A 184 -18.35 33.27 3.21
CA LEU A 184 -19.24 33.23 4.38
C LEU A 184 -18.73 32.28 5.47
N THR A 185 -17.88 31.33 5.07
CA THR A 185 -17.33 30.28 5.94
C THR A 185 -15.84 30.48 6.22
N ASP A 186 -15.34 31.72 6.10
CA ASP A 186 -13.92 32.02 6.31
C ASP A 186 -13.44 31.61 7.69
N ALA A 187 -12.30 30.92 7.75
CA ALA A 187 -11.76 30.22 8.93
C ALA A 187 -12.68 29.20 9.63
N ALA A 188 -13.99 29.18 9.38
CA ALA A 188 -14.95 28.35 10.11
C ALA A 188 -14.91 26.88 9.68
N MET A 189 -14.37 26.58 8.49
CA MET A 189 -14.37 25.24 7.90
C MET A 189 -12.94 24.75 7.60
N TYR A 190 -12.59 24.51 6.33
CA TYR A 190 -11.34 23.83 5.94
C TYR A 190 -10.26 24.79 5.47
N TYR A 191 -10.63 25.99 5.02
CA TYR A 191 -9.69 27.08 4.74
C TYR A 191 -9.28 27.79 6.03
N SER A 192 -8.03 28.26 6.09
CA SER A 192 -7.58 29.18 7.14
C SER A 192 -8.20 30.58 6.97
N ASP A 193 -8.02 31.46 7.95
CA ASP A 193 -8.39 32.87 7.84
C ASP A 193 -7.62 33.53 6.67
N ASN A 194 -8.35 34.16 5.75
CA ASN A 194 -7.75 34.74 4.56
C ASN A 194 -6.96 36.02 4.85
N ALA A 195 -7.41 36.82 5.82
CA ALA A 195 -6.76 38.09 6.15
C ALA A 195 -5.40 37.82 6.81
N GLU A 196 -5.37 36.94 7.80
CA GLU A 196 -4.13 36.52 8.46
C GLU A 196 -3.16 35.85 7.47
N TYR A 197 -3.69 35.07 6.52
CA TYR A 197 -2.85 34.44 5.50
C TYR A 197 -2.24 35.46 4.52
N ALA A 198 -3.00 36.48 4.12
CA ALA A 198 -2.50 37.55 3.27
C ALA A 198 -1.41 38.37 3.98
N GLU A 199 -1.59 38.69 5.26
CA GLU A 199 -0.57 39.34 6.09
C GLU A 199 0.70 38.50 6.19
N PHE A 200 0.56 37.19 6.39
CA PHE A 200 1.69 36.26 6.43
C PHE A 200 2.44 36.20 5.08
N GLN A 201 1.71 36.14 3.96
CA GLN A 201 2.32 36.12 2.63
C GLN A 201 3.14 37.39 2.38
N GLU A 202 2.61 38.55 2.79
CA GLU A 202 3.31 39.83 2.64
C GLU A 202 4.54 39.90 3.56
N ALA A 203 4.41 39.45 4.81
CA ALA A 203 5.50 39.43 5.78
C ALA A 203 6.65 38.48 5.39
N THR A 204 6.36 37.43 4.61
CA THR A 204 7.34 36.40 4.21
C THR A 204 7.76 36.48 2.74
N LYS A 205 7.36 37.54 2.02
CA LYS A 205 7.65 37.70 0.59
C LYS A 205 9.15 37.73 0.28
N ASP A 206 9.95 38.27 1.20
CA ASP A 206 11.41 38.43 1.08
C ASP A 206 12.19 37.34 1.84
N ASP A 207 11.50 36.38 2.49
CA ASP A 207 12.15 35.29 3.22
C ASP A 207 12.59 34.16 2.26
N PRO A 208 13.90 33.93 2.06
CA PRO A 208 14.38 32.96 1.09
C PRO A 208 13.96 31.51 1.41
N ASP A 209 13.76 31.13 2.67
CA ASP A 209 13.34 29.77 3.01
C ASP A 209 11.83 29.59 2.80
N ALA A 210 11.02 30.62 3.10
CA ALA A 210 9.58 30.60 2.82
C ALA A 210 9.28 30.63 1.30
N GLN A 211 10.12 31.32 0.53
CA GLN A 211 10.02 31.42 -0.93
C GLN A 211 10.61 30.22 -1.67
N ARG A 212 11.25 29.29 -0.97
CA ARG A 212 11.86 28.09 -1.55
C ARG A 212 10.82 27.20 -2.21
N GLU A 213 11.08 26.82 -3.46
CA GLU A 213 10.23 25.88 -4.19
C GLU A 213 10.50 24.44 -3.75
N THR A 214 9.49 23.60 -3.90
CA THR A 214 9.54 22.19 -3.54
C THR A 214 10.35 21.38 -4.55
N ASP A 215 11.61 21.09 -4.24
CA ASP A 215 12.45 20.25 -5.09
C ASP A 215 12.35 18.77 -4.69
N ILE A 216 12.04 17.84 -5.60
CA ILE A 216 12.07 16.40 -5.28
C ILE A 216 13.52 15.93 -5.00
N CYS A 217 13.70 14.94 -4.14
CA CYS A 217 15.01 14.32 -3.84
C CYS A 217 15.52 13.41 -4.97
N SER A 218 15.42 13.83 -6.24
CA SER A 218 15.61 12.98 -7.43
C SER A 218 16.47 13.64 -8.51
N GLU A 219 16.93 12.84 -9.49
CA GLU A 219 17.48 13.28 -10.79
C GLU A 219 16.39 13.86 -11.73
N PHE A 220 15.14 13.90 -11.30
CA PHE A 220 14.04 14.60 -11.98
C PHE A 220 13.90 16.01 -11.42
N GLU A 221 14.23 16.99 -12.25
CA GLU A 221 13.85 18.39 -12.06
C GLU A 221 12.34 18.53 -12.22
N ALA A 222 11.59 18.45 -11.12
CA ALA A 222 10.26 19.03 -11.08
C ALA A 222 10.43 20.52 -10.76
N GLY A 223 10.43 21.39 -11.78
CA GLY A 223 10.51 22.83 -11.50
C GLY A 223 10.81 23.81 -12.62
N GLU A 224 11.00 23.42 -13.88
CA GLU A 224 11.17 24.43 -14.94
C GLU A 224 9.86 24.72 -15.68
N GLY A 225 9.20 25.81 -15.29
CA GLY A 225 8.07 26.30 -16.07
C GLY A 225 7.30 27.47 -15.48
N LYS A 226 7.92 28.65 -15.35
CA LYS A 226 7.22 29.93 -15.05
C LYS A 226 5.99 30.20 -15.96
N LYS A 227 5.89 29.54 -17.12
CA LYS A 227 4.74 29.61 -18.05
C LYS A 227 3.46 28.91 -17.57
N ARG A 228 3.49 28.03 -16.55
CA ARG A 228 2.32 27.20 -16.14
C ARG A 228 1.25 27.98 -15.34
N TYR A 229 1.60 29.14 -14.81
CA TYR A 229 0.76 29.89 -13.86
C TYR A 229 0.21 31.22 -14.43
N THR A 230 0.62 31.62 -15.63
CA THR A 230 0.18 32.86 -16.28
C THR A 230 -1.34 32.89 -16.48
N GLY A 231 -1.97 34.04 -16.19
CA GLY A 231 -3.41 34.24 -16.35
C GLY A 231 -4.28 33.68 -15.22
N LYS A 232 -3.68 33.25 -14.10
CA LYS A 232 -4.39 32.76 -12.91
C LYS A 232 -4.25 33.73 -11.75
N SER A 233 -5.34 34.01 -11.04
CA SER A 233 -5.30 34.73 -9.76
C SER A 233 -4.84 33.81 -8.63
N LYS A 234 -5.22 32.53 -8.71
CA LYS A 234 -4.83 31.45 -7.80
C LYS A 234 -4.38 30.27 -8.65
N SER A 235 -3.14 29.83 -8.50
CA SER A 235 -2.56 28.75 -9.29
C SER A 235 -3.09 27.36 -8.89
N GLY A 236 -3.55 27.23 -7.64
CA GLY A 236 -3.99 25.99 -7.02
C GLY A 236 -4.27 26.19 -5.53
N GLN A 237 -4.13 25.12 -4.75
CA GLN A 237 -4.24 25.12 -3.30
C GLN A 237 -3.33 24.05 -2.71
N VAL A 238 -2.91 24.21 -1.45
CA VAL A 238 -2.31 23.13 -0.65
C VAL A 238 -3.33 22.76 0.43
N GLY A 239 -3.45 21.46 0.73
CA GLY A 239 -4.42 21.00 1.72
C GLY A 239 -3.96 19.81 2.54
N LEU A 240 -4.20 19.87 3.84
CA LEU A 240 -3.96 18.78 4.78
C LEU A 240 -5.13 17.80 4.82
N SER A 241 -4.81 16.52 4.98
CA SER A 241 -5.78 15.46 5.23
C SER A 241 -5.22 14.40 6.16
N CYS A 242 -6.09 13.73 6.91
CA CYS A 242 -5.74 12.55 7.70
C CYS A 242 -5.15 11.48 6.77
N SER A 243 -3.94 11.00 7.04
CA SER A 243 -3.28 10.02 6.16
C SER A 243 -3.81 8.59 6.35
N ARG A 244 -4.64 8.33 7.37
CA ARG A 244 -5.23 7.01 7.65
C ARG A 244 -6.68 6.90 7.21
N HIS A 245 -7.50 7.92 7.48
CA HIS A 245 -8.94 7.91 7.22
C HIS A 245 -9.35 8.82 6.05
N GLY A 246 -8.47 9.74 5.63
CA GLY A 246 -8.69 10.62 4.48
C GLY A 246 -9.59 11.82 4.73
N PHE A 247 -9.86 12.20 5.97
CA PHE A 247 -10.62 13.42 6.29
C PHE A 247 -9.78 14.67 6.00
N VAL A 248 -10.39 15.69 5.40
CA VAL A 248 -9.76 17.01 5.21
C VAL A 248 -9.64 17.69 6.56
N PHE A 249 -8.48 18.30 6.84
CA PHE A 249 -8.23 18.96 8.12
C PHE A 249 -8.95 20.33 8.19
N PRO A 250 -9.62 20.64 9.30
CA PRO A 250 -10.14 21.97 9.58
C PRO A 250 -9.03 23.03 9.53
N CYS A 251 -9.27 24.18 8.88
CA CYS A 251 -8.29 25.23 8.61
C CYS A 251 -6.95 24.78 7.98
N GLY A 252 -6.88 23.56 7.42
CA GLY A 252 -5.66 22.99 6.85
C GLY A 252 -5.50 23.25 5.36
N THR A 253 -6.23 24.19 4.76
CA THR A 253 -6.18 24.50 3.32
C THR A 253 -5.88 25.98 3.09
N VAL A 254 -4.99 26.27 2.14
CA VAL A 254 -4.77 27.63 1.62
C VAL A 254 -4.60 27.63 0.11
N ASP A 255 -4.87 28.78 -0.52
CA ASP A 255 -4.65 28.95 -1.95
C ASP A 255 -3.18 29.24 -2.27
N LEU A 256 -2.72 28.71 -3.41
CA LEU A 256 -1.39 28.98 -3.96
C LEU A 256 -1.48 30.12 -4.97
N MET A 257 -0.54 31.06 -4.91
CA MET A 257 -0.44 32.19 -5.86
C MET A 257 0.56 31.93 -7.00
N GLY A 258 1.31 30.83 -6.95
CA GLY A 258 2.35 30.47 -7.91
C GLY A 258 2.72 29.00 -7.82
N ALA A 259 4.01 28.68 -7.79
CA ALA A 259 4.48 27.34 -7.49
C ALA A 259 4.14 26.92 -6.04
N GLU A 260 4.32 25.64 -5.73
CA GLU A 260 4.28 25.15 -4.35
C GLU A 260 5.57 25.57 -3.65
N LYS A 261 5.43 26.56 -2.76
CA LYS A 261 6.52 27.10 -1.94
C LYS A 261 6.34 26.65 -0.50
N TYR A 262 7.40 26.66 0.29
CA TYR A 262 7.33 26.21 1.69
C TYR A 262 6.39 27.07 2.55
N GLY A 263 6.35 28.40 2.36
CA GLY A 263 5.51 29.30 3.16
C GLY A 263 4.02 28.92 3.21
N PRO A 264 3.32 28.78 2.06
CA PRO A 264 1.94 28.29 2.03
C PRO A 264 1.73 26.95 2.76
N VAL A 265 2.66 26.00 2.61
CA VAL A 265 2.59 24.68 3.24
C VAL A 265 2.76 24.80 4.76
N ASP A 266 3.69 25.66 5.21
CA ASP A 266 3.93 25.93 6.62
C ASP A 266 2.69 26.53 7.29
N TRP A 267 2.07 27.53 6.67
CA TRP A 267 0.86 28.17 7.18
C TRP A 267 -0.32 27.18 7.27
N ALA A 268 -0.57 26.42 6.21
CA ALA A 268 -1.62 25.39 6.21
C ALA A 268 -1.37 24.34 7.30
N THR A 269 -0.11 23.97 7.52
CA THR A 269 0.26 23.00 8.56
C THR A 269 0.09 23.59 9.97
N LYS A 270 0.50 24.83 10.21
CA LYS A 270 0.28 25.54 11.49
C LYS A 270 -1.20 25.62 11.83
N CYS A 271 -2.01 26.18 10.93
CA CYS A 271 -3.44 26.38 11.17
C CYS A 271 -4.18 25.04 11.30
N GLY A 272 -3.78 24.05 10.50
CA GLY A 272 -4.35 22.72 10.53
C GLY A 272 -3.98 21.93 11.77
N LEU A 273 -2.76 22.04 12.31
CA LEU A 273 -2.33 21.28 13.50
C LEU A 273 -2.67 21.95 14.83
N LEU A 274 -3.11 23.22 14.80
CA LEU A 274 -3.39 24.01 16.00
C LEU A 274 -4.19 23.28 17.10
N PRO A 275 -5.25 22.50 16.78
CA PRO A 275 -6.02 21.77 17.80
C PRO A 275 -5.28 20.67 18.57
N TRP A 276 -4.11 20.22 18.09
CA TRP A 276 -3.40 19.06 18.65
C TRP A 276 -2.08 19.41 19.34
N ILE A 277 -1.58 20.63 19.12
CA ILE A 277 -0.32 21.10 19.69
C ILE A 277 -0.46 21.21 21.21
N GLY A 278 0.58 20.78 21.95
CA GLY A 278 0.58 20.79 23.42
C GLY A 278 -0.17 19.63 24.08
N PHE A 279 -0.94 18.85 23.31
CA PHE A 279 -1.64 17.67 23.81
C PHE A 279 -1.00 16.38 23.28
N ILE A 280 -0.89 16.26 21.96
CA ILE A 280 -0.37 15.06 21.33
C ILE A 280 1.15 15.07 21.40
N LEU A 281 1.76 13.93 21.74
CA LEU A 281 3.21 13.78 21.90
C LEU A 281 3.92 13.29 20.62
N LEU A 282 3.19 12.67 19.69
CA LEU A 282 3.71 12.13 18.44
C LEU A 282 2.84 12.50 17.24
N ILE A 283 3.46 13.03 16.21
CA ILE A 283 2.82 13.30 14.92
C ILE A 283 3.56 12.56 13.80
N ILE A 284 2.80 11.89 12.94
CA ILE A 284 3.29 11.26 11.72
C ILE A 284 2.93 12.16 10.54
N SER A 285 3.96 12.76 9.94
CA SER A 285 3.82 13.64 8.78
C SER A 285 4.14 12.89 7.50
N SER A 286 3.22 12.95 6.53
CA SER A 286 3.41 12.46 5.17
C SER A 286 3.52 13.62 4.19
N TYR A 287 4.52 13.61 3.32
CA TYR A 287 4.64 14.56 2.20
C TYR A 287 5.60 13.99 1.17
N ASP A 288 5.36 14.24 -0.12
CA ASP A 288 6.23 13.76 -1.19
C ASP A 288 7.67 14.16 -0.93
N ILE A 289 7.91 15.42 -0.58
CA ILE A 289 9.26 15.92 -0.33
C ILE A 289 9.62 16.03 1.16
N ASN A 290 9.00 15.25 2.05
CA ASN A 290 9.19 15.41 3.50
C ASN A 290 10.66 15.25 3.93
N CYS A 291 11.45 14.49 3.16
CA CYS A 291 12.88 14.32 3.38
C CYS A 291 13.72 15.60 3.21
N LYS A 292 13.22 16.60 2.48
CA LYS A 292 13.85 17.91 2.32
C LYS A 292 13.09 18.98 3.11
N TYR A 293 11.78 19.06 2.87
CA TYR A 293 10.90 20.04 3.51
C TYR A 293 11.00 19.98 5.03
N GLY A 294 10.99 18.75 5.58
CA GLY A 294 10.93 18.51 7.01
C GLY A 294 12.25 18.78 7.75
N VAL A 295 13.36 19.08 7.07
CA VAL A 295 14.68 19.30 7.72
C VAL A 295 14.65 20.57 8.58
N HIS A 296 14.29 21.70 7.98
CA HIS A 296 14.21 23.01 8.65
C HIS A 296 12.78 23.40 9.02
N TRP A 297 11.83 22.47 8.92
CA TRP A 297 10.41 22.79 9.12
C TRP A 297 10.13 23.27 10.55
N LEU A 298 10.71 22.64 11.57
CA LEU A 298 10.52 23.07 12.94
C LEU A 298 11.09 24.48 13.17
N GLU A 299 12.25 24.79 12.59
CA GLU A 299 12.88 26.13 12.66
C GLU A 299 11.99 27.19 11.99
N ARG A 300 11.47 26.91 10.79
CA ARG A 300 10.51 27.80 10.09
C ARG A 300 9.23 27.99 10.90
N LEU A 301 8.71 26.92 11.47
CA LEU A 301 7.51 26.97 12.28
C LEU A 301 7.73 27.82 13.53
N ILE A 302 8.85 27.63 14.24
CA ILE A 302 9.25 28.44 15.40
C ILE A 302 9.34 29.91 15.03
N LYS A 303 9.98 30.23 13.90
CA LYS A 303 10.04 31.61 13.37
C LYS A 303 8.65 32.19 13.12
N MET A 304 7.71 31.37 12.66
CA MET A 304 6.33 31.78 12.37
C MET A 304 5.45 31.93 13.62
N ILE A 305 5.72 31.20 14.71
CA ILE A 305 4.92 31.23 15.96
C ILE A 305 5.54 32.08 17.08
N GLY A 306 6.82 32.44 16.98
CA GLY A 306 7.57 33.11 18.06
C GLY A 306 8.31 32.10 18.96
N LEU A 307 9.50 32.48 19.44
CA LEU A 307 10.53 31.62 20.04
C LEU A 307 10.19 31.03 21.43
N ASP A 308 9.01 31.29 21.96
CA ASP A 308 8.64 30.97 23.35
C ASP A 308 7.93 29.60 23.47
N GLN A 309 7.59 28.95 22.35
CA GLN A 309 6.67 27.79 22.28
C GLN A 309 7.32 26.45 21.89
N VAL A 310 8.66 26.37 21.83
CA VAL A 310 9.36 25.17 21.30
C VAL A 310 9.09 23.92 22.15
N GLU A 311 8.94 24.05 23.47
CA GLU A 311 8.68 22.92 24.38
C GLU A 311 7.28 22.29 24.21
N ILE A 312 6.38 22.96 23.49
CA ILE A 312 4.98 22.54 23.29
C ILE A 312 4.83 21.63 22.06
N TRP A 313 5.88 21.52 21.22
CA TRP A 313 5.76 20.82 19.94
C TRP A 313 5.99 19.30 20.04
N PRO A 314 5.11 18.47 19.46
CA PRO A 314 5.28 17.01 19.44
C PRO A 314 6.53 16.55 18.70
N VAL A 315 6.96 15.33 19.01
CA VAL A 315 7.91 14.59 18.17
C VAL A 315 7.27 14.35 16.81
N ILE A 316 8.00 14.68 15.74
CA ILE A 316 7.51 14.45 14.37
C ILE A 316 8.33 13.39 13.66
N ARG A 317 7.65 12.32 13.26
CA ARG A 317 8.19 11.34 12.32
C ARG A 317 7.80 11.76 10.91
N ARG A 318 8.81 11.82 10.04
CA ARG A 318 8.67 12.26 8.65
C ARG A 318 8.67 11.02 7.76
N CYS A 319 7.62 10.88 6.98
CA CYS A 319 7.49 9.82 6.00
C CYS A 319 7.25 10.39 4.61
N VAL A 320 7.72 9.66 3.60
CA VAL A 320 7.39 9.86 2.18
C VAL A 320 6.35 8.81 1.79
N PRO A 321 5.25 9.18 1.09
CA PRO A 321 4.25 8.23 0.64
C PRO A 321 4.84 7.05 -0.13
N LYS A 322 4.25 5.85 0.02
CA LYS A 322 4.80 4.60 -0.50
C LYS A 322 5.03 4.62 -2.02
N TRP A 323 4.14 5.25 -2.79
CA TRP A 323 4.25 5.35 -4.26
C TRP A 323 5.36 6.33 -4.67
N HIS A 324 5.46 7.44 -3.96
CA HIS A 324 6.46 8.49 -4.22
C HIS A 324 7.88 8.11 -3.79
N ALA A 325 8.04 7.19 -2.84
CA ALA A 325 9.34 6.77 -2.31
C ALA A 325 10.35 6.38 -3.40
N ASN A 326 9.90 5.75 -4.50
CA ASN A 326 10.78 5.34 -5.60
C ASN A 326 11.43 6.52 -6.34
N ALA A 327 10.81 7.70 -6.35
CA ALA A 327 11.40 8.89 -6.94
C ALA A 327 12.59 9.42 -6.11
N HIS A 328 12.77 9.00 -4.86
CA HIS A 328 13.78 9.58 -3.96
C HIS A 328 15.15 8.88 -4.04
N LYS A 329 16.21 9.59 -3.63
CA LYS A 329 17.55 9.00 -3.43
C LYS A 329 17.51 7.81 -2.46
N GLY A 330 18.45 6.89 -2.64
CA GLY A 330 18.51 5.62 -1.90
C GLY A 330 18.34 5.74 -0.38
N VAL A 331 19.05 6.67 0.28
CA VAL A 331 18.95 6.89 1.74
C VAL A 331 17.53 7.25 2.19
N CYS A 332 16.86 8.12 1.44
CA CYS A 332 15.51 8.56 1.76
C CYS A 332 14.49 7.42 1.71
N ARG A 333 14.70 6.44 0.82
CA ARG A 333 13.77 5.32 0.60
C ARG A 333 13.60 4.40 1.80
N TRP A 334 14.56 4.39 2.73
CA TRP A 334 14.49 3.58 3.95
C TRP A 334 14.38 4.42 5.22
N VAL A 335 15.00 5.61 5.31
CA VAL A 335 14.87 6.50 6.48
C VAL A 335 13.43 7.02 6.63
N ASN A 336 12.80 7.45 5.54
CA ASN A 336 11.46 8.06 5.57
C ASN A 336 10.38 7.09 5.07
N SER A 337 10.63 5.78 5.15
CA SER A 337 9.73 4.77 4.59
C SER A 337 8.60 4.41 5.56
N PHE A 338 7.36 4.43 5.06
CA PHE A 338 6.23 3.85 5.79
C PHE A 338 6.37 2.33 6.02
N TYR A 339 7.22 1.62 5.27
CA TYR A 339 7.45 0.19 5.51
C TYR A 339 8.29 -0.08 6.77
N PHE A 340 9.19 0.84 7.14
CA PHE A 340 10.16 0.61 8.22
C PHE A 340 10.00 1.56 9.40
N MET A 341 9.30 2.69 9.23
CA MET A 341 9.05 3.65 10.31
C MET A 341 8.18 3.04 11.40
N PRO A 342 8.63 2.97 12.66
CA PRO A 342 7.80 2.50 13.76
C PRO A 342 6.60 3.37 14.05
N GLY A 343 5.56 2.74 14.60
CA GLY A 343 4.33 3.38 15.03
C GLY A 343 3.45 3.90 13.89
N VAL A 344 3.69 3.49 12.64
CA VAL A 344 2.87 3.94 11.50
C VAL A 344 1.88 2.90 11.00
N GLY A 345 1.96 1.66 11.49
CA GLY A 345 1.14 0.55 11.02
C GLY A 345 1.27 0.33 9.51
N GLN A 346 0.16 0.08 8.83
CA GLN A 346 0.10 -0.10 7.37
C GLN A 346 -0.27 1.17 6.60
N THR A 347 -0.09 2.36 7.20
CA THR A 347 -0.33 3.65 6.54
C THR A 347 0.48 3.77 5.24
N ASP A 348 -0.11 4.30 4.17
CA ASP A 348 0.56 4.50 2.88
C ASP A 348 0.93 5.95 2.56
N GLY A 349 0.24 6.92 3.19
CA GLY A 349 0.48 8.34 2.99
C GLY A 349 -0.19 8.94 1.74
N GLU A 350 -0.96 8.15 0.98
CA GLU A 350 -1.49 8.49 -0.36
C GLU A 350 -2.91 9.09 -0.32
N GLU A 351 -3.46 9.37 0.87
CA GLU A 351 -4.81 9.94 1.01
C GLU A 351 -5.04 11.28 0.29
N PRO A 352 -4.07 12.21 0.18
CA PRO A 352 -4.27 13.43 -0.58
C PRO A 352 -4.66 13.16 -2.04
N GLU A 353 -4.01 12.21 -2.70
CA GLU A 353 -4.28 11.86 -4.10
C GLU A 353 -5.66 11.24 -4.31
N ARG A 354 -6.09 10.41 -3.35
CA ARG A 354 -7.46 9.85 -3.35
C ARG A 354 -8.50 10.96 -3.26
N LYS A 355 -8.28 11.94 -2.38
CA LYS A 355 -9.13 13.13 -2.25
C LYS A 355 -9.11 13.97 -3.53
N TRP A 356 -7.94 14.19 -4.13
CA TRP A 356 -7.81 14.97 -5.37
C TRP A 356 -8.55 14.33 -6.54
N SER A 357 -8.55 13.00 -6.66
CA SER A 357 -9.33 12.31 -7.69
C SER A 357 -10.82 12.70 -7.68
N VAL A 358 -11.39 12.95 -6.49
CA VAL A 358 -12.79 13.38 -6.31
C VAL A 358 -12.94 14.88 -6.50
N MET A 359 -12.03 15.68 -5.93
CA MET A 359 -12.16 17.14 -5.91
C MET A 359 -11.82 17.78 -7.26
N ASN A 360 -10.92 17.19 -8.05
CA ASN A 360 -10.51 17.70 -9.36
C ASN A 360 -11.67 17.86 -10.36
N LEU A 361 -12.76 17.12 -10.16
CA LEU A 361 -14.00 17.26 -10.93
C LEU A 361 -14.62 18.67 -10.79
N LEU A 362 -14.36 19.37 -9.68
CA LEU A 362 -14.82 20.74 -9.45
C LEU A 362 -14.05 21.77 -10.27
N GLY A 363 -12.84 21.43 -10.74
CA GLY A 363 -11.90 22.40 -11.31
C GLY A 363 -12.52 23.27 -12.40
N ARG A 364 -13.35 22.70 -13.28
CA ARG A 364 -14.03 23.46 -14.34
C ARG A 364 -15.07 24.44 -13.80
N ALA A 365 -15.83 24.05 -12.77
CA ALA A 365 -16.89 24.88 -12.20
C ALA A 365 -16.33 26.06 -11.40
N ILE A 366 -15.24 25.83 -10.65
CA ILE A 366 -14.73 26.82 -9.70
C ILE A 366 -13.74 27.81 -10.29
N ARG A 367 -13.12 27.50 -11.44
CA ARG A 367 -12.13 28.38 -12.09
C ARG A 367 -12.66 29.77 -12.42
N GLU A 368 -13.96 29.83 -12.70
CA GLU A 368 -14.70 31.05 -13.04
C GLU A 368 -15.51 31.62 -11.86
N MET A 369 -15.40 31.06 -10.66
CA MET A 369 -16.09 31.64 -9.50
C MET A 369 -15.31 32.84 -8.94
N THR A 370 -16.01 33.74 -8.27
CA THR A 370 -15.38 34.79 -7.45
C THR A 370 -14.73 34.14 -6.22
N SER A 371 -13.79 34.85 -5.58
CA SER A 371 -12.90 34.23 -4.58
C SER A 371 -13.63 33.69 -3.35
N GLY A 372 -14.57 34.46 -2.78
CA GLY A 372 -15.36 34.04 -1.63
C GLY A 372 -16.30 32.89 -1.99
N HIS A 373 -17.02 33.00 -3.11
CA HIS A 373 -17.93 31.94 -3.56
C HIS A 373 -17.19 30.63 -3.85
N ARG A 374 -16.00 30.71 -4.47
CA ARG A 374 -15.14 29.54 -4.72
C ARG A 374 -14.79 28.84 -3.42
N GLN A 375 -14.33 29.58 -2.41
CA GLN A 375 -13.94 29.01 -1.13
C GLN A 375 -15.13 28.34 -0.43
N ASP A 376 -16.30 28.99 -0.37
CA ASP A 376 -17.51 28.40 0.21
C ASP A 376 -17.93 27.12 -0.53
N THR A 377 -17.80 27.10 -1.86
CA THR A 377 -18.08 25.91 -2.67
C THR A 377 -17.13 24.76 -2.33
N ILE A 378 -15.82 25.03 -2.27
CA ILE A 378 -14.81 24.02 -1.91
C ILE A 378 -15.05 23.52 -0.48
N ASN A 379 -15.29 24.42 0.48
CA ASN A 379 -15.61 24.08 1.87
C ASN A 379 -16.84 23.17 1.96
N HIS A 380 -17.88 23.44 1.18
CA HIS A 380 -19.08 22.61 1.12
C HIS A 380 -18.79 21.20 0.59
N HIS A 381 -18.00 21.09 -0.48
CA HIS A 381 -17.59 19.79 -1.03
C HIS A 381 -16.67 19.00 -0.09
N TYR A 382 -15.74 19.65 0.58
CA TYR A 382 -14.94 19.02 1.64
C TYR A 382 -15.80 18.55 2.80
N SER A 383 -16.81 19.34 3.18
CA SER A 383 -17.75 18.96 4.22
C SER A 383 -18.51 17.71 3.86
N ASP A 384 -19.06 17.64 2.66
CA ASP A 384 -19.75 16.43 2.20
C ASP A 384 -18.78 15.23 2.15
N TYR A 385 -17.57 15.43 1.63
CA TYR A 385 -16.55 14.37 1.59
C TYR A 385 -16.23 13.78 2.98
N ASN A 386 -16.02 14.64 3.98
CA ASN A 386 -15.81 14.21 5.35
C ASN A 386 -17.06 13.52 5.94
N ILE A 387 -18.26 14.04 5.67
CA ILE A 387 -19.54 13.46 6.14
C ILE A 387 -19.76 12.05 5.55
N GLN A 388 -19.53 11.86 4.25
CA GLN A 388 -19.66 10.56 3.60
C GLN A 388 -18.68 9.53 4.16
N LYS A 389 -17.46 9.95 4.51
CA LYS A 389 -16.49 9.11 5.21
C LYS A 389 -16.92 8.79 6.63
N LEU A 390 -17.44 9.77 7.37
CA LEU A 390 -17.94 9.60 8.73
C LEU A 390 -19.03 8.54 8.80
N PHE A 391 -20.00 8.55 7.89
CA PHE A 391 -21.07 7.55 7.86
C PHE A 391 -20.59 6.12 7.61
N LYS A 392 -19.47 5.94 6.90
CA LYS A 392 -18.93 4.61 6.56
C LYS A 392 -17.80 4.17 7.48
N LEU A 393 -17.42 5.00 8.46
CA LEU A 393 -16.17 4.84 9.20
C LEU A 393 -16.16 3.57 10.04
N GLY A 394 -17.23 3.29 10.81
CA GLY A 394 -17.32 2.09 11.66
C GLY A 394 -17.11 0.79 10.87
N LYS A 395 -17.85 0.63 9.77
CA LYS A 395 -17.68 -0.52 8.85
C LYS A 395 -16.27 -0.57 8.23
N THR A 396 -15.75 0.57 7.77
CA THR A 396 -14.42 0.65 7.14
C THR A 396 -13.31 0.22 8.11
N LEU A 397 -13.40 0.62 9.38
CA LEU A 397 -12.44 0.23 10.41
C LEU A 397 -12.54 -1.27 10.72
N ALA A 398 -13.75 -1.82 10.87
CA ALA A 398 -13.96 -3.25 11.08
C ALA A 398 -13.41 -4.11 9.93
N ASP A 399 -13.70 -3.74 8.67
CA ASP A 399 -13.19 -4.43 7.48
C ASP A 399 -11.65 -4.39 7.42
N ARG A 400 -11.05 -3.25 7.80
CA ARG A 400 -9.59 -3.10 7.89
C ARG A 400 -9.02 -3.96 9.02
N TRP A 401 -9.65 -4.00 10.19
CA TRP A 401 -9.19 -4.76 11.35
C TRP A 401 -9.24 -6.26 11.10
N GLN A 402 -10.29 -6.77 10.44
CA GLN A 402 -10.38 -8.18 10.08
C GLN A 402 -9.26 -8.59 9.10
N LYS A 403 -8.99 -7.74 8.11
CA LYS A 403 -7.88 -7.95 7.15
C LYS A 403 -6.52 -7.88 7.85
N ALA A 404 -6.33 -6.91 8.74
CA ALA A 404 -5.09 -6.71 9.48
C ALA A 404 -4.81 -7.88 10.43
N SER A 405 -5.83 -8.35 11.16
CA SER A 405 -5.73 -9.49 12.07
C SER A 405 -5.36 -10.77 11.31
N GLY A 406 -6.02 -11.06 10.19
CA GLY A 406 -5.68 -12.20 9.35
C GLY A 406 -4.29 -12.09 8.70
N ALA A 407 -3.84 -10.88 8.38
CA ALA A 407 -2.49 -10.65 7.88
C ALA A 407 -1.43 -10.80 8.98
N LEU A 408 -1.71 -10.33 10.21
CA LEU A 408 -0.80 -10.45 11.35
C LEU A 408 -0.52 -11.92 11.67
N VAL A 409 -1.55 -12.75 11.84
CA VAL A 409 -1.39 -14.19 12.13
C VAL A 409 -0.50 -14.86 11.09
N ARG A 410 -0.77 -14.61 9.80
CA ARG A 410 0.06 -15.16 8.71
C ARG A 410 1.51 -14.69 8.79
N ASN A 411 1.76 -13.41 9.03
CA ASN A 411 3.12 -12.87 9.10
C ASN A 411 3.87 -13.33 10.36
N GLU A 412 3.18 -13.51 11.49
CA GLU A 412 3.76 -14.05 12.72
C GLU A 412 4.14 -15.52 12.56
N ASP A 413 3.27 -16.34 11.96
CA ASP A 413 3.58 -17.74 11.66
C ASP A 413 4.72 -17.85 10.64
N GLU A 414 4.68 -17.06 9.56
CA GLU A 414 5.76 -17.02 8.56
C GLU A 414 7.10 -16.60 9.19
N LEU A 415 7.12 -15.59 10.06
CA LEU A 415 8.34 -15.12 10.73
C LEU A 415 8.83 -16.14 11.76
N ARG A 416 7.93 -16.76 12.54
CA ARG A 416 8.28 -17.79 13.53
C ARG A 416 8.92 -19.01 12.85
N ASP A 417 8.32 -19.49 11.77
CA ASP A 417 8.88 -20.58 10.97
C ASP A 417 10.26 -20.21 10.41
N PHE A 418 10.39 -18.99 9.89
CA PHE A 418 11.65 -18.51 9.34
C PHE A 418 12.74 -18.43 10.42
N GLU A 419 12.45 -17.83 11.58
CA GLU A 419 13.40 -17.74 12.70
C GLU A 419 13.81 -19.12 13.25
N ALA A 420 12.85 -20.05 13.36
CA ALA A 420 13.14 -21.42 13.79
C ALA A 420 14.10 -22.12 12.81
N THR A 421 13.93 -21.90 11.52
CA THR A 421 14.84 -22.38 10.48
C THR A 421 16.22 -21.75 10.59
N LEU A 422 16.31 -20.43 10.74
CA LEU A 422 17.59 -19.71 10.84
C LEU A 422 18.41 -20.20 12.05
N LEU A 423 17.75 -20.45 13.18
CA LEU A 423 18.38 -21.00 14.38
C LEU A 423 18.90 -22.42 14.17
N LYS A 424 18.11 -23.30 13.54
CA LYS A 424 18.53 -24.67 13.20
C LYS A 424 19.74 -24.70 12.27
N SER A 425 19.86 -23.73 11.37
CA SER A 425 20.97 -23.60 10.43
C SER A 425 22.19 -22.85 10.99
N GLY A 426 22.19 -22.48 12.28
CA GLY A 426 23.33 -21.84 12.94
C GLY A 426 23.61 -20.40 12.48
N LEU A 427 22.63 -19.71 11.89
CA LEU A 427 22.78 -18.33 11.42
C LEU A 427 22.69 -17.33 12.58
N PRO A 428 23.37 -16.16 12.51
CA PRO A 428 23.51 -15.22 13.62
C PRO A 428 22.27 -14.33 13.81
N LEU A 429 21.11 -14.95 14.09
CA LEU A 429 19.82 -14.26 14.28
C LEU A 429 19.84 -13.23 15.41
N SER A 430 20.55 -13.52 16.52
CA SER A 430 20.68 -12.58 17.65
C SER A 430 21.36 -11.27 17.24
N HIS A 431 22.40 -11.36 16.40
CA HIS A 431 23.08 -10.20 15.84
C HIS A 431 22.15 -9.41 14.90
N TRP A 432 21.35 -10.10 14.06
CA TRP A 432 20.41 -9.43 13.16
C TRP A 432 19.30 -8.69 13.92
N LYS A 433 18.77 -9.28 15.00
CA LYS A 433 17.79 -8.62 15.87
C LYS A 433 18.35 -7.36 16.54
N GLU A 434 19.60 -7.41 16.99
CA GLU A 434 20.24 -6.23 17.58
C GLU A 434 20.49 -5.13 16.52
N GLU A 435 20.91 -5.52 15.31
CA GLU A 435 21.09 -4.58 14.22
C GLU A 435 19.76 -3.90 13.80
N GLU A 436 18.66 -4.65 13.75
CA GLU A 436 17.33 -4.08 13.49
C GLU A 436 16.95 -3.06 14.56
N ARG A 437 17.19 -3.39 15.84
CA ARG A 437 16.90 -2.52 16.98
C ARG A 437 17.70 -1.22 16.91
N ILE A 438 19.00 -1.31 16.62
CA ILE A 438 19.88 -0.14 16.47
C ILE A 438 19.36 0.74 15.33
N PHE A 439 19.10 0.16 14.16
CA PHE A 439 18.57 0.90 13.01
C PHE A 439 17.26 1.61 13.34
N ILE A 440 16.30 0.89 13.93
CA ILE A 440 15.00 1.44 14.32
C ILE A 440 15.18 2.62 15.29
N SER A 441 16.05 2.47 16.29
CA SER A 441 16.34 3.54 17.25
C SER A 441 16.92 4.78 16.57
N GLN A 442 17.80 4.61 15.58
CA GLN A 442 18.41 5.70 14.83
C GLN A 442 17.42 6.41 13.91
N VAL A 443 16.50 5.67 13.27
CA VAL A 443 15.47 6.24 12.39
C VAL A 443 14.44 7.05 13.19
N VAL A 444 14.07 6.57 14.39
CA VAL A 444 13.12 7.28 15.27
C VAL A 444 13.78 8.48 15.94
N ASN A 445 15.03 8.33 16.41
CA ASN A 445 15.80 9.41 17.01
C ASN A 445 16.40 10.28 15.89
N GLY A 446 15.59 11.19 15.34
CA GLY A 446 15.94 12.09 14.22
C GLY A 446 17.11 13.06 14.44
N ARG A 447 18.00 12.79 15.40
CA ARG A 447 19.28 13.45 15.68
C ARG A 447 20.49 12.70 15.12
N ALA A 448 20.33 11.47 14.62
CA ALA A 448 21.41 10.75 13.97
C ALA A 448 21.65 11.34 12.57
N ASP A 449 22.91 11.65 12.24
CA ASP A 449 23.28 12.04 10.89
C ASP A 449 22.97 10.88 9.93
N GLN A 450 22.29 11.17 8.83
CA GLN A 450 21.88 10.14 7.84
C GLN A 450 23.07 9.33 7.30
N LYS A 451 24.29 9.85 7.41
CA LYS A 451 25.54 9.19 7.00
C LYS A 451 25.97 8.07 7.95
N ASP A 452 25.53 8.11 9.20
CA ASP A 452 25.93 7.16 10.24
C ASP A 452 24.95 5.98 10.36
N ILE A 453 23.78 6.09 9.73
CA ILE A 453 22.76 5.04 9.76
C ILE A 453 23.11 3.96 8.73
N LYS A 454 23.40 2.74 9.22
CA LYS A 454 23.62 1.57 8.37
C LYS A 454 22.29 0.92 8.05
N ASN A 455 21.97 0.76 6.76
CA ASN A 455 20.72 0.14 6.34
C ASN A 455 20.80 -1.40 6.37
N PRO A 456 20.06 -2.10 7.25
CA PRO A 456 20.06 -3.56 7.27
C PRO A 456 19.18 -4.18 6.16
N TYR A 457 18.29 -3.38 5.54
CA TYR A 457 17.32 -3.82 4.53
C TYR A 457 17.85 -3.79 3.08
N GLU A 458 19.13 -3.46 2.88
CA GLU A 458 19.84 -3.54 1.59
C GLU A 458 21.20 -4.23 1.76
N PRO A 459 21.76 -4.80 0.69
CA PRO A 459 23.12 -5.30 0.73
C PRO A 459 24.13 -4.14 0.76
N PRO A 460 25.30 -4.31 1.40
CA PRO A 460 26.38 -3.32 1.33
C PRO A 460 26.79 -2.98 -0.11
N ALA A 461 27.34 -1.77 -0.32
CA ALA A 461 27.66 -1.26 -1.65
C ALA A 461 28.66 -2.14 -2.42
N ASP A 462 29.59 -2.79 -1.71
CA ASP A 462 30.68 -3.58 -2.29
C ASP A 462 30.33 -5.06 -2.52
N THR A 463 29.16 -5.51 -2.08
CA THR A 463 28.76 -6.93 -2.13
C THR A 463 28.20 -7.36 -3.50
N ALA A 464 28.03 -6.43 -4.44
CA ALA A 464 27.52 -6.74 -5.78
C ALA A 464 28.62 -7.37 -6.65
N PRO A 465 28.47 -8.64 -7.09
CA PRO A 465 29.51 -9.32 -7.84
C PRO A 465 29.75 -8.63 -9.20
N SER A 466 30.99 -8.60 -9.66
CA SER A 466 31.28 -8.04 -10.98
C SER A 466 30.69 -8.90 -12.08
N LEU A 467 30.08 -8.30 -13.11
CA LEU A 467 29.53 -9.04 -14.26
C LEU A 467 30.59 -9.93 -14.95
N LYS A 468 31.87 -9.57 -14.85
CA LYS A 468 32.98 -10.38 -15.32
C LYS A 468 33.17 -11.62 -14.45
N ALA A 469 33.17 -11.47 -13.12
CA ALA A 469 33.27 -12.58 -12.18
C ALA A 469 32.05 -13.52 -12.30
N VAL A 470 30.84 -12.97 -12.47
CA VAL A 470 29.63 -13.78 -12.66
C VAL A 470 29.68 -14.57 -13.96
N ARG A 471 30.05 -13.95 -15.09
CA ARG A 471 30.22 -14.70 -16.35
C ARG A 471 31.33 -15.74 -16.26
N ALA A 472 32.44 -15.42 -15.58
CA ALA A 472 33.50 -16.38 -15.34
C ALA A 472 33.00 -17.57 -14.50
N ARG A 473 32.19 -17.33 -13.46
CA ARG A 473 31.58 -18.37 -12.63
C ARG A 473 30.56 -19.20 -13.41
N LEU A 474 29.68 -18.56 -14.19
CA LEU A 474 28.71 -19.26 -15.04
C LEU A 474 29.41 -20.15 -16.08
N ASN A 475 30.47 -19.65 -16.71
CA ASN A 475 31.27 -20.41 -17.67
C ASN A 475 32.10 -21.50 -16.98
N ALA A 476 32.60 -21.24 -15.77
CA ALA A 476 33.32 -22.21 -14.96
C ALA A 476 32.41 -23.38 -14.59
N GLU A 477 31.18 -23.12 -14.14
CA GLU A 477 30.16 -24.15 -13.86
C GLU A 477 29.81 -24.97 -15.10
N ASP A 478 29.70 -24.33 -16.28
CA ASP A 478 29.45 -25.04 -17.54
C ASP A 478 30.66 -25.91 -17.96
N SER A 479 31.88 -25.55 -17.51
CA SER A 479 33.13 -26.28 -17.77
C SER A 479 33.52 -27.30 -16.68
N ASP A 480 33.13 -27.11 -15.42
CA ASP A 480 33.31 -28.07 -14.33
C ASP A 480 32.33 -29.22 -14.47
N GLY A 481 31.11 -28.96 -14.95
CA GLY A 481 30.23 -30.02 -15.46
C GLY A 481 30.82 -30.82 -16.64
N GLN A 482 31.92 -30.37 -17.25
CA GLN A 482 32.74 -31.13 -18.21
C GLN A 482 34.04 -31.71 -17.61
N ARG A 483 34.49 -31.25 -16.42
CA ARG A 483 35.71 -31.74 -15.75
C ARG A 483 35.44 -32.80 -14.67
N ASP A 484 34.26 -32.80 -14.04
CA ASP A 484 33.82 -33.89 -13.16
C ASP A 484 33.73 -35.23 -13.91
N VAL A 485 33.64 -35.18 -15.25
CA VAL A 485 33.75 -36.30 -16.19
C VAL A 485 35.12 -37.03 -16.12
N LYS A 486 36.14 -36.48 -15.43
CA LYS A 486 37.51 -37.05 -15.42
C LYS A 486 38.04 -37.48 -14.05
N ARG A 487 37.24 -37.48 -12.98
CA ARG A 487 37.74 -37.81 -11.64
C ARG A 487 36.98 -38.96 -10.95
N ALA A 488 36.84 -40.07 -11.66
CA ALA A 488 36.53 -41.36 -11.05
C ALA A 488 37.45 -42.43 -11.64
N SER A 489 38.71 -42.44 -11.23
CA SER A 489 39.53 -43.63 -11.40
C SER A 489 40.51 -43.80 -10.25
N SER A 490 40.44 -44.99 -9.67
CA SER A 490 41.48 -45.65 -8.88
C SER A 490 41.56 -45.27 -7.39
N LYS A 491 40.84 -46.06 -6.59
CA LYS A 491 41.43 -46.84 -5.48
C LYS A 491 40.45 -47.94 -5.04
N LYS A 492 40.81 -49.21 -5.28
CA LYS A 492 40.14 -50.37 -4.67
C LYS A 492 40.33 -50.31 -3.15
N ARG A 493 39.25 -50.14 -2.42
CA ARG A 493 39.12 -50.51 -1.00
C ARG A 493 37.95 -51.49 -0.90
N PHE A 494 37.95 -52.38 0.09
CA PHE A 494 36.79 -53.20 0.40
C PHE A 494 35.60 -52.27 0.68
N VAL A 495 34.56 -52.33 -0.17
CA VAL A 495 33.37 -51.48 -0.11
C VAL A 495 32.20 -52.35 0.36
N SER A 496 31.34 -51.83 1.22
CA SER A 496 30.10 -52.50 1.61
C SER A 496 29.08 -52.46 0.46
N GLU A 497 28.17 -53.44 0.39
CA GLU A 497 27.09 -53.50 -0.63
C GLU A 497 26.30 -52.18 -0.76
N ALA A 498 26.04 -51.50 0.37
CA ALA A 498 25.38 -50.19 0.38
C ALA A 498 26.17 -49.09 -0.35
N ALA A 499 27.50 -49.12 -0.29
CA ALA A 499 28.33 -48.14 -0.99
C ALA A 499 28.49 -48.46 -2.48
N GLU A 500 28.41 -49.73 -2.88
CA GLU A 500 28.30 -50.12 -4.30
C GLU A 500 26.96 -49.70 -4.91
N LEU A 501 25.85 -49.86 -4.17
CA LEU A 501 24.52 -49.36 -4.57
C LEU A 501 24.50 -47.83 -4.71
N ASN A 502 25.06 -47.10 -3.73
CA ASN A 502 25.15 -45.65 -3.80
C ASN A 502 25.97 -45.18 -5.02
N GLN A 503 27.08 -45.85 -5.31
CA GLN A 503 27.91 -45.53 -6.47
C GLN A 503 27.15 -45.81 -7.78
N LEU A 504 26.46 -46.95 -7.90
CA LEU A 504 25.64 -47.28 -9.06
C LEU A 504 24.55 -46.22 -9.30
N PHE A 505 23.88 -45.76 -8.24
CA PHE A 505 22.83 -44.75 -8.37
C PHE A 505 23.38 -43.36 -8.74
N LEU A 506 24.54 -42.98 -8.21
CA LEU A 506 25.21 -41.74 -8.63
C LEU A 506 25.60 -41.78 -10.11
N GLU A 507 26.16 -42.90 -10.58
CA GLU A 507 26.48 -43.11 -12.01
C GLU A 507 25.20 -43.10 -12.87
N GLY A 508 24.13 -43.74 -12.41
CA GLY A 508 22.83 -43.73 -13.08
C GLY A 508 22.24 -42.32 -13.20
N ILE A 509 22.31 -41.50 -12.16
CA ILE A 509 21.85 -40.11 -12.17
C ILE A 509 22.65 -39.28 -13.17
N GLU A 510 23.96 -39.50 -13.26
CA GLU A 510 24.80 -38.84 -14.27
C GLU A 510 24.33 -39.21 -15.69
N ILE A 511 24.02 -40.49 -15.92
CA ILE A 511 23.46 -40.97 -17.20
C ILE A 511 22.11 -40.30 -17.48
N GLU A 512 21.19 -40.22 -16.50
CA GLU A 512 19.89 -39.53 -16.66
C GLU A 512 20.06 -38.07 -17.07
N ARG A 513 21.00 -37.35 -16.43
CA ARG A 513 21.32 -35.95 -16.76
C ARG A 513 21.87 -35.82 -18.19
N GLU A 514 22.73 -36.75 -18.60
CA GLU A 514 23.22 -36.76 -19.97
C GLU A 514 22.11 -37.10 -20.98
N GLN A 515 21.21 -38.03 -20.66
CA GLN A 515 20.04 -38.37 -21.48
C GLN A 515 19.13 -37.15 -21.65
N GLN A 516 18.77 -36.46 -20.55
CA GLN A 516 17.99 -35.22 -20.61
C GLN A 516 18.66 -34.14 -21.47
N LYS A 517 19.98 -33.92 -21.29
CA LYS A 517 20.73 -32.95 -22.08
C LYS A 517 20.68 -33.28 -23.57
N ARG A 518 20.81 -34.56 -23.93
CA ARG A 518 20.73 -35.02 -25.32
C ARG A 518 19.31 -34.92 -25.89
N ARG A 519 18.27 -35.23 -25.12
CA ARG A 519 16.86 -35.01 -25.51
C ARG A 519 16.58 -33.53 -25.80
N ALA A 520 17.10 -32.61 -24.98
CA ALA A 520 16.98 -31.17 -25.21
C ALA A 520 17.73 -30.71 -26.48
N ILE A 521 18.93 -31.26 -26.73
CA ILE A 521 19.67 -31.00 -27.97
C ILE A 521 18.92 -31.52 -29.20
N ARG A 522 18.33 -32.73 -29.12
CA ARG A 522 17.50 -33.31 -30.18
C ARG A 522 16.26 -32.44 -30.47
N ALA A 523 15.55 -32.03 -29.43
CA ALA A 523 14.37 -31.17 -29.56
C ALA A 523 14.69 -29.80 -30.22
N HIS A 524 15.90 -29.26 -30.01
CA HIS A 524 16.34 -28.01 -30.64
C HIS A 524 16.82 -28.17 -32.09
N LEU A 525 17.40 -29.32 -32.43
CA LEU A 525 17.97 -29.59 -33.75
C LEU A 525 16.96 -30.21 -34.74
N GLY A 526 15.79 -30.63 -34.26
CA GLY A 526 14.79 -31.37 -35.04
C GLY A 526 15.12 -32.87 -35.09
N ASP A 527 14.10 -33.70 -35.30
CA ASP A 527 14.31 -35.14 -35.49
C ASP A 527 15.08 -35.40 -36.78
N VAL A 528 16.06 -36.29 -36.70
CA VAL A 528 16.74 -36.84 -37.88
C VAL A 528 15.89 -38.01 -38.36
N PRO A 529 15.25 -37.93 -39.55
CA PRO A 529 14.52 -39.07 -40.08
C PRO A 529 15.49 -40.22 -40.42
N PRO A 530 15.04 -41.49 -40.37
CA PRO A 530 15.88 -42.68 -40.57
C PRO A 530 16.60 -42.74 -41.93
N ASP A 531 16.15 -41.94 -42.89
CA ASP A 531 16.59 -41.86 -44.29
C ASP A 531 17.74 -40.84 -44.52
N GLY A 532 18.19 -40.13 -43.49
CA GLY A 532 19.45 -39.37 -43.52
C GLY A 532 19.41 -38.04 -44.30
N SER A 533 18.23 -37.52 -44.65
CA SER A 533 18.10 -36.26 -45.40
C SER A 533 18.11 -34.99 -44.53
N ALA A 534 18.91 -34.95 -43.46
CA ALA A 534 19.11 -33.77 -42.63
C ALA A 534 20.51 -33.18 -42.85
N ASP A 535 20.63 -31.87 -42.60
CA ASP A 535 21.87 -31.08 -42.68
C ASP A 535 23.07 -31.86 -42.08
N ALA A 536 24.10 -32.15 -42.89
CA ALA A 536 25.13 -33.16 -42.61
C ALA A 536 25.88 -32.96 -41.26
N THR A 537 25.88 -31.72 -40.78
CA THR A 537 26.52 -31.29 -39.52
C THR A 537 25.71 -31.65 -38.27
N VAL A 538 24.37 -31.66 -38.38
CA VAL A 538 23.44 -31.98 -37.28
C VAL A 538 23.43 -33.48 -36.99
N SER A 539 23.36 -34.29 -38.06
CA SER A 539 23.34 -35.76 -37.97
C SER A 539 24.63 -36.33 -37.37
N GLN A 540 25.81 -35.80 -37.74
CA GLN A 540 27.08 -36.22 -37.16
C GLN A 540 27.19 -35.91 -35.65
N THR A 541 26.62 -34.79 -35.19
CA THR A 541 26.69 -34.39 -33.78
C THR A 541 25.84 -35.32 -32.91
N VAL A 542 24.59 -35.62 -33.32
CA VAL A 542 23.69 -36.54 -32.59
C VAL A 542 24.26 -37.96 -32.55
N VAL A 543 24.78 -38.46 -33.69
CA VAL A 543 25.41 -39.79 -33.77
C VAL A 543 26.64 -39.89 -32.85
N ARG A 544 27.50 -38.86 -32.83
CA ARG A 544 28.66 -38.81 -31.93
C ARG A 544 28.25 -38.85 -30.46
N LEU A 545 27.21 -38.10 -30.10
CA LEU A 545 26.68 -38.05 -28.73
C LEU A 545 26.06 -39.40 -28.31
N ARG A 546 25.33 -40.09 -29.19
CA ARG A 546 24.81 -41.45 -28.95
C ARG A 546 25.93 -42.46 -28.73
N ARG A 547 27.00 -42.40 -29.52
CA ARG A 547 28.16 -43.31 -29.42
C ARG A 547 28.86 -43.22 -28.06
N SER A 548 28.90 -42.04 -27.44
CA SER A 548 29.48 -41.85 -26.11
C SER A 548 28.60 -42.40 -24.96
N LEU A 549 27.29 -42.53 -25.15
CA LEU A 549 26.36 -42.94 -24.10
C LEU A 549 26.22 -44.46 -23.98
N ARG A 550 26.24 -45.16 -25.13
CA ARG A 550 26.12 -46.63 -25.18
C ARG A 550 27.05 -47.39 -24.22
N PRO A 551 28.36 -47.09 -24.11
CA PRO A 551 29.22 -47.79 -23.17
C PRO A 551 28.85 -47.52 -21.70
N LYS A 552 28.39 -46.30 -21.37
CA LYS A 552 27.91 -45.98 -20.01
C LYS A 552 26.65 -46.76 -19.66
N LEU A 553 25.70 -46.86 -20.60
CA LEU A 553 24.47 -47.64 -20.44
C LEU A 553 24.78 -49.13 -20.27
N ALA A 554 25.68 -49.70 -21.09
CA ALA A 554 26.07 -51.10 -20.98
C ALA A 554 26.65 -51.42 -19.59
N LEU A 555 27.55 -50.58 -19.07
CA LEU A 555 28.12 -50.71 -17.73
C LEU A 555 27.04 -50.57 -16.64
N TRP A 556 26.10 -49.64 -16.79
CA TRP A 556 24.99 -49.44 -15.86
C TRP A 556 24.12 -50.70 -15.76
N PHE A 557 23.70 -51.28 -16.91
CA PHE A 557 22.86 -52.48 -16.92
C PHE A 557 23.62 -53.73 -16.42
N GLU A 558 24.94 -53.83 -16.66
CA GLU A 558 25.77 -54.92 -16.12
C GLU A 558 25.83 -54.85 -14.58
N SER A 559 26.11 -53.66 -14.03
CA SER A 559 26.17 -53.45 -12.58
C SER A 559 24.80 -53.57 -11.91
N HIS A 560 23.74 -53.07 -12.56
CA HIS A 560 22.36 -53.28 -12.14
C HIS A 560 22.04 -54.78 -12.04
N GLY A 561 22.34 -55.57 -13.08
CA GLY A 561 22.10 -57.02 -13.07
C GLY A 561 22.82 -57.74 -11.93
N LYS A 562 24.05 -57.34 -11.59
CA LYS A 562 24.83 -57.93 -10.48
C LYS A 562 24.25 -57.59 -9.11
N LEU A 563 23.82 -56.35 -8.90
CA LEU A 563 23.38 -55.86 -7.59
C LEU A 563 21.88 -56.10 -7.33
N PHE A 564 21.05 -56.14 -8.38
CA PHE A 564 19.60 -56.34 -8.25
C PHE A 564 19.19 -57.79 -8.49
N GLY A 565 20.02 -58.60 -9.17
CA GLY A 565 19.67 -59.93 -9.63
C GLY A 565 19.16 -60.87 -8.53
N SER A 566 19.89 -60.97 -7.41
CA SER A 566 19.50 -61.82 -6.28
C SER A 566 18.16 -61.42 -5.67
N ALA A 567 17.95 -60.11 -5.44
CA ALA A 567 16.70 -59.59 -4.90
C ALA A 567 15.51 -59.79 -5.87
N LEU A 568 15.74 -59.64 -7.18
CA LEU A 568 14.71 -59.87 -8.19
C LEU A 568 14.36 -61.35 -8.36
N ASP A 569 15.34 -62.25 -8.23
CA ASP A 569 15.11 -63.70 -8.29
C ASP A 569 14.36 -64.21 -7.05
N GLU A 570 14.63 -63.64 -5.87
CA GLU A 570 13.86 -63.89 -4.64
C GLU A 570 12.40 -63.44 -4.80
N ILE A 571 12.17 -62.24 -5.35
CA ILE A 571 10.81 -61.71 -5.60
C ILE A 571 10.06 -62.54 -6.65
N ARG A 572 10.77 -63.05 -7.67
CA ARG A 572 10.17 -63.94 -8.70
C ARG A 572 9.79 -65.32 -8.17
N SER A 573 10.43 -65.76 -7.09
CA SER A 573 10.17 -67.05 -6.45
C SER A 573 9.20 -66.95 -5.26
N ASP A 574 8.72 -65.74 -4.95
CA ASP A 574 7.68 -65.52 -3.94
C ASP A 574 6.28 -65.78 -4.53
N ASP A 575 5.78 -67.00 -4.30
CA ASP A 575 4.44 -67.45 -4.73
C ASP A 575 3.29 -66.62 -4.11
N SER A 576 3.56 -65.77 -3.11
CA SER A 576 2.55 -64.90 -2.49
C SER A 576 2.23 -63.64 -3.31
N LEU A 577 3.06 -63.31 -4.29
CA LEU A 577 2.87 -62.15 -5.18
C LEU A 577 2.14 -62.55 -6.47
N PRO A 578 1.23 -61.69 -7.00
CA PRO A 578 0.63 -61.91 -8.31
C PRO A 578 1.70 -61.86 -9.42
N SER A 579 1.40 -62.35 -10.62
CA SER A 579 2.31 -62.23 -11.77
C SER A 579 2.66 -60.75 -12.01
N LEU A 580 3.92 -60.39 -11.77
CA LEU A 580 4.44 -59.03 -11.86
C LEU A 580 5.13 -58.82 -13.22
N ASP A 581 4.63 -57.88 -14.01
CA ASP A 581 5.34 -57.37 -15.19
C ASP A 581 6.51 -56.47 -14.73
N LEU A 582 7.69 -57.07 -14.59
CA LEU A 582 8.92 -56.34 -14.27
C LEU A 582 9.39 -55.57 -15.51
N PRO A 583 9.86 -54.33 -15.35
CA PRO A 583 10.29 -53.51 -16.47
C PRO A 583 11.52 -54.14 -17.15
N ILE A 584 11.43 -54.33 -18.47
CA ILE A 584 12.49 -54.92 -19.30
C ILE A 584 13.24 -53.79 -20.02
N ARG A 585 14.55 -53.95 -20.15
CA ARG A 585 15.38 -53.06 -20.96
C ARG A 585 14.92 -53.08 -22.42
N ASP A 586 14.46 -51.94 -22.92
CA ASP A 586 14.18 -51.74 -24.34
C ASP A 586 15.49 -51.41 -25.09
N CYS A 587 16.03 -52.39 -25.83
CA CYS A 587 17.25 -52.23 -26.60
C CYS A 587 17.06 -51.59 -27.99
N ASP A 588 15.81 -51.39 -28.42
CA ASP A 588 15.48 -50.90 -29.76
C ASP A 588 15.26 -49.37 -29.79
N CYS A 589 15.16 -48.75 -28.62
CA CYS A 589 15.04 -47.30 -28.48
C CYS A 589 16.38 -46.55 -28.67
N ALA A 590 16.31 -45.23 -28.85
CA ALA A 590 17.53 -44.42 -28.89
C ALA A 590 18.20 -44.39 -27.49
N PRO A 591 19.54 -44.33 -27.40
CA PRO A 591 20.24 -44.33 -26.11
C PRO A 591 19.77 -43.22 -25.14
N GLU A 592 19.32 -42.08 -25.67
CA GLU A 592 18.76 -40.98 -24.88
C GLU A 592 17.31 -41.18 -24.41
N ASP A 593 16.60 -42.19 -24.91
CA ASP A 593 15.21 -42.55 -24.51
C ASP A 593 15.16 -43.86 -23.71
N GLU A 594 16.27 -44.61 -23.64
CA GLU A 594 16.39 -45.85 -22.88
C GLU A 594 16.15 -45.61 -21.38
N THR A 595 15.13 -46.27 -20.82
CA THR A 595 14.72 -46.08 -19.42
C THR A 595 15.72 -46.77 -18.49
N LEU A 596 16.33 -46.01 -17.57
CA LEU A 596 17.14 -46.59 -16.50
C LEU A 596 16.22 -47.20 -15.45
N LEU A 597 16.37 -48.51 -15.22
CA LEU A 597 15.59 -49.30 -14.26
C LEU A 597 16.02 -49.00 -12.81
N PHE A 598 15.77 -47.79 -12.35
CA PHE A 598 15.86 -47.45 -10.94
C PHE A 598 14.71 -48.10 -10.14
N PRO A 599 14.86 -48.28 -8.81
CA PRO A 599 13.79 -48.77 -7.95
C PRO A 599 12.44 -48.08 -8.11
N HIS A 600 12.39 -46.76 -8.34
CA HIS A 600 11.15 -46.03 -8.60
C HIS A 600 10.39 -46.49 -9.86
N ALA A 601 11.06 -47.12 -10.84
CA ALA A 601 10.45 -47.64 -12.06
C ALA A 601 9.78 -49.01 -11.87
N TYR A 602 10.02 -49.69 -10.73
CA TYR A 602 9.42 -50.99 -10.44
C TYR A 602 8.01 -50.86 -9.82
N PRO A 603 7.13 -51.86 -9.98
CA PRO A 603 5.80 -51.87 -9.35
C PRO A 603 5.85 -51.71 -7.83
N VAL A 604 4.79 -51.14 -7.23
CA VAL A 604 4.71 -50.86 -5.77
C VAL A 604 4.97 -52.12 -4.93
N LEU A 605 4.47 -53.27 -5.36
CA LEU A 605 4.65 -54.55 -4.66
C LEU A 605 6.13 -54.97 -4.57
N VAL A 606 6.91 -54.72 -5.64
CA VAL A 606 8.37 -54.97 -5.66
C VAL A 606 9.09 -54.00 -4.73
N ARG A 607 8.71 -52.71 -4.78
CA ARG A 607 9.29 -51.65 -3.94
C ARG A 607 9.10 -51.90 -2.44
N GLN A 608 8.03 -52.58 -2.05
CA GLN A 608 7.69 -52.86 -0.65
C GLN A 608 8.24 -54.20 -0.15
N HIS A 609 8.80 -55.03 -1.03
CA HIS A 609 9.31 -56.34 -0.64
C HIS A 609 10.58 -56.23 0.22
N PRO A 610 10.74 -57.01 1.30
CA PRO A 610 11.90 -56.94 2.19
C PRO A 610 13.26 -57.08 1.48
N ALA A 611 13.36 -57.99 0.50
CA ALA A 611 14.58 -58.20 -0.28
C ALA A 611 14.99 -56.98 -1.15
N PHE A 612 14.04 -56.09 -1.47
CA PHE A 612 14.30 -54.88 -2.27
C PHE A 612 14.49 -53.61 -1.41
N ALA A 613 14.25 -53.71 -0.10
CA ALA A 613 14.21 -52.55 0.80
C ALA A 613 15.55 -51.80 0.90
N SER A 614 16.68 -52.51 0.91
CA SER A 614 18.02 -51.90 0.95
C SER A 614 18.31 -51.09 -0.33
N ILE A 615 17.90 -51.61 -1.49
CA ILE A 615 18.06 -51.01 -2.80
C ILE A 615 17.19 -49.74 -2.90
N VAL A 616 15.92 -49.81 -2.48
CA VAL A 616 15.01 -48.66 -2.42
C VAL A 616 15.55 -47.58 -1.47
N SER A 617 16.07 -47.97 -0.30
CA SER A 617 16.64 -47.03 0.67
C SER A 617 17.87 -46.31 0.11
N ALA A 618 18.72 -47.01 -0.65
CA ALA A 618 19.88 -46.41 -1.30
C ALA A 618 19.48 -45.42 -2.41
N GLU A 619 18.50 -45.74 -3.27
CA GLU A 619 17.99 -44.76 -4.23
C GLU A 619 17.40 -43.53 -3.52
N ARG A 620 16.57 -43.75 -2.49
CA ARG A 620 15.93 -42.66 -1.73
C ARG A 620 16.97 -41.72 -1.14
N LEU A 621 18.05 -42.24 -0.56
CA LEU A 621 19.14 -41.43 -0.01
C LEU A 621 19.79 -40.55 -1.09
N VAL A 622 20.09 -41.10 -2.25
CA VAL A 622 20.72 -40.35 -3.35
C VAL A 622 19.74 -39.33 -3.95
N ARG A 623 18.45 -39.66 -4.09
CA ARG A 623 17.41 -38.72 -4.56
C ARG A 623 17.16 -37.58 -3.57
N ARG A 624 17.22 -37.85 -2.26
CA ARG A 624 17.21 -36.81 -1.21
C ARG A 624 18.39 -35.84 -1.38
N ALA A 625 19.60 -36.38 -1.59
CA ALA A 625 20.79 -35.56 -1.82
C ALA A 625 20.66 -34.72 -3.10
N GLU A 626 20.21 -35.33 -4.21
CA GLU A 626 19.99 -34.65 -5.49
C GLU A 626 18.95 -33.53 -5.38
N ALA A 627 17.81 -33.79 -4.73
CA ALA A 627 16.77 -32.78 -4.52
C ALA A 627 17.27 -31.63 -3.64
N SER A 628 18.02 -31.93 -2.57
CA SER A 628 18.66 -30.93 -1.71
C SER A 628 19.68 -30.07 -2.45
N ASP A 629 20.48 -30.66 -3.33
CA ASP A 629 21.46 -29.94 -4.15
C ASP A 629 20.78 -29.08 -5.22
N ALA A 630 19.72 -29.57 -5.84
CA ALA A 630 18.93 -28.79 -6.79
C ALA A 630 18.28 -27.56 -6.11
N LEU A 631 17.69 -27.72 -4.93
CA LEU A 631 17.18 -26.60 -4.12
C LEU A 631 18.29 -25.61 -3.75
N ARG A 632 19.46 -26.10 -3.36
CA ARG A 632 20.63 -25.25 -3.07
C ARG A 632 21.00 -24.42 -4.29
N GLN A 633 21.07 -25.04 -5.47
CA GLN A 633 21.36 -24.32 -6.71
C GLN A 633 20.30 -23.27 -7.05
N VAL A 634 19.01 -23.55 -6.84
CA VAL A 634 17.93 -22.58 -7.03
C VAL A 634 18.16 -21.35 -6.15
N ARG A 635 18.42 -21.54 -4.84
CA ARG A 635 18.68 -20.44 -3.90
C ARG A 635 19.92 -19.62 -4.28
N GLN A 636 21.04 -20.28 -4.57
CA GLN A 636 22.29 -19.61 -4.95
C GLN A 636 22.10 -18.72 -6.19
N LYS A 637 21.44 -19.27 -7.22
CA LYS A 637 21.19 -18.55 -8.47
C LYS A 637 20.15 -17.45 -8.28
N GLN A 638 19.14 -17.64 -7.42
CA GLN A 638 18.19 -16.59 -7.07
C GLN A 638 18.85 -15.43 -6.32
N GLY A 639 19.68 -15.73 -5.31
CA GLY A 639 20.49 -14.73 -4.60
C GLY A 639 21.31 -13.93 -5.60
N LEU A 640 22.09 -14.61 -6.45
CA LEU A 640 22.86 -13.96 -7.52
C LEU A 640 21.99 -13.10 -8.46
N HIS A 641 20.83 -13.62 -8.90
CA HIS A 641 19.90 -12.91 -9.77
C HIS A 641 19.37 -11.61 -9.14
N ALA A 642 19.15 -11.61 -7.82
CA ALA A 642 18.73 -10.43 -7.08
C ALA A 642 19.82 -9.33 -7.12
N PHE A 643 21.09 -9.68 -6.90
CA PHE A 643 22.22 -8.73 -6.91
C PHE A 643 22.56 -8.18 -8.30
N LEU A 644 22.34 -8.97 -9.37
CA LEU A 644 22.62 -8.55 -10.74
C LEU A 644 21.73 -7.40 -11.24
N TRP A 645 20.57 -7.18 -10.61
CA TRP A 645 19.61 -6.16 -11.02
C TRP A 645 20.19 -4.74 -10.96
N LYS A 646 20.84 -4.35 -9.85
CA LYS A 646 21.37 -2.98 -9.64
C LYS A 646 22.44 -2.62 -10.67
N LYS A 647 23.33 -3.57 -11.03
CA LYS A 647 24.35 -3.38 -12.08
C LYS A 647 23.73 -3.20 -13.47
N THR A 648 22.57 -3.81 -13.71
CA THR A 648 21.87 -3.76 -15.00
C THR A 648 21.01 -2.50 -15.15
N ALA A 649 20.45 -1.98 -14.04
CA ALA A 649 19.62 -0.78 -14.04
C ALA A 649 20.41 0.51 -14.39
N GLY A 650 21.67 0.61 -13.96
CA GLY A 650 22.51 1.81 -14.15
C GLY A 650 23.39 1.81 -15.41
N THR A 651 23.17 0.90 -16.38
CA THR A 651 24.09 0.76 -17.54
C THR A 651 23.67 1.62 -18.73
N PHE A 652 24.58 2.48 -19.19
CA PHE A 652 24.43 3.32 -20.38
C PHE A 652 25.10 2.67 -21.61
N GLY A 653 24.51 2.86 -22.79
CA GLY A 653 24.99 2.29 -24.06
C GLY A 653 24.32 0.96 -24.46
N GLN A 654 23.99 0.83 -25.76
CA GLN A 654 23.21 -0.29 -26.29
C GLN A 654 23.92 -1.65 -26.11
N GLN A 655 25.22 -1.72 -26.38
CA GLN A 655 26.00 -2.95 -26.23
C GLN A 655 26.02 -3.44 -24.77
N ALA A 656 26.20 -2.55 -23.81
CA ALA A 656 26.20 -2.89 -22.39
C ALA A 656 24.83 -3.36 -21.90
N LYS A 657 23.74 -2.68 -22.33
CA LYS A 657 22.35 -3.09 -22.07
C LYS A 657 22.06 -4.49 -22.61
N THR A 658 22.43 -4.78 -23.86
CA THR A 658 22.24 -6.11 -24.47
C THR A 658 23.03 -7.19 -23.73
N ARG A 659 24.30 -6.91 -23.36
CA ARG A 659 25.15 -7.85 -22.63
C ARG A 659 24.59 -8.18 -21.24
N ASN A 660 24.00 -7.19 -20.56
CA ASN A 660 23.43 -7.38 -19.23
C ASN A 660 22.09 -8.11 -19.27
N ARG A 661 21.22 -7.79 -20.25
CA ARG A 661 20.01 -8.58 -20.52
C ARG A 661 20.33 -10.04 -20.79
N LYS A 662 21.38 -10.32 -21.57
CA LYS A 662 21.85 -11.69 -21.80
C LYS A 662 22.25 -12.39 -20.50
N THR A 663 23.09 -11.77 -19.67
CA THR A 663 23.47 -12.35 -18.37
C THR A 663 22.27 -12.61 -17.46
N MET A 664 21.32 -11.67 -17.37
CA MET A 664 20.09 -11.88 -16.57
C MET A 664 19.27 -13.05 -17.11
N SER A 665 19.11 -13.14 -18.44
CA SER A 665 18.43 -14.25 -19.08
C SER A 665 19.14 -15.58 -18.83
N ASP A 666 20.47 -15.61 -18.90
CA ASP A 666 21.26 -16.83 -18.67
C ASP A 666 21.08 -17.34 -17.23
N VAL A 667 21.12 -16.43 -16.24
CA VAL A 667 20.86 -16.79 -14.83
C VAL A 667 19.42 -17.25 -14.64
N LYS A 668 18.44 -16.57 -15.23
CA LYS A 668 17.02 -16.97 -15.17
C LYS A 668 16.80 -18.37 -15.77
N ASN A 669 17.41 -18.65 -16.91
CA ASN A 669 17.35 -19.98 -17.54
C ASN A 669 18.00 -21.06 -16.66
N LYS A 670 19.10 -20.73 -15.96
CA LYS A 670 19.73 -21.67 -15.01
C LYS A 670 18.90 -21.87 -13.73
N ILE A 671 18.12 -20.89 -13.29
CA ILE A 671 17.14 -21.04 -12.20
C ILE A 671 16.03 -22.00 -12.65
N GLU A 672 15.46 -21.77 -13.84
CA GLU A 672 14.39 -22.61 -14.37
C GLU A 672 14.85 -24.06 -14.59
N LYS A 673 16.07 -24.25 -15.09
CA LYS A 673 16.67 -25.58 -15.20
C LYS A 673 16.78 -26.26 -13.83
N ALA A 674 17.35 -25.59 -12.83
CA ALA A 674 17.48 -26.16 -11.49
C ALA A 674 16.12 -26.44 -10.83
N ARG A 675 15.09 -25.63 -11.13
CA ARG A 675 13.71 -25.86 -10.72
C ARG A 675 13.14 -27.14 -11.35
N LEU A 676 13.35 -27.34 -12.65
CA LEU A 676 12.91 -28.53 -13.36
C LEU A 676 13.66 -29.79 -12.88
N ASP A 677 14.96 -29.68 -12.63
CA ASP A 677 15.78 -30.77 -12.08
C ASP A 677 15.26 -31.17 -10.68
N TYR A 678 14.95 -30.18 -9.83
CA TYR A 678 14.33 -30.41 -8.53
C TYR A 678 12.97 -31.10 -8.66
N GLU A 679 12.07 -30.57 -9.48
CA GLU A 679 10.70 -31.09 -9.60
C GLU A 679 10.69 -32.51 -10.19
N THR A 680 11.57 -32.78 -11.16
CA THR A 680 11.75 -34.13 -11.72
C THR A 680 12.25 -35.10 -10.66
N THR A 681 13.26 -34.71 -9.89
CA THR A 681 13.82 -35.53 -8.80
C THR A 681 12.79 -35.74 -7.69
N ARG A 682 12.01 -34.72 -7.36
CA ARG A 682 10.94 -34.74 -6.36
C ARG A 682 9.86 -35.75 -6.74
N LEU A 683 9.39 -35.74 -7.98
CA LEU A 683 8.39 -36.69 -8.47
C LEU A 683 8.91 -38.14 -8.36
N LYS A 684 10.17 -38.38 -8.72
CA LYS A 684 10.80 -39.71 -8.57
C LYS A 684 10.97 -40.10 -7.10
N LEU A 685 11.36 -39.16 -6.25
CA LEU A 685 11.48 -39.39 -4.81
C LEU A 685 10.13 -39.76 -4.20
N TYR A 686 9.03 -39.12 -4.64
CA TYR A 686 7.68 -39.37 -4.13
C TYR A 686 7.18 -40.80 -4.39
N GLU A 687 7.66 -41.44 -5.45
CA GLU A 687 7.36 -42.86 -5.71
C GLU A 687 7.98 -43.79 -4.65
N ILE A 688 9.09 -43.41 -4.02
CA ILE A 688 9.85 -44.25 -3.07
C ILE A 688 10.00 -43.60 -1.67
N ALA A 689 9.21 -42.56 -1.41
CA ALA A 689 9.29 -41.67 -0.26
C ALA A 689 8.59 -42.24 0.98
N GLU A 690 9.12 -41.88 2.15
CA GLU A 690 8.41 -42.03 3.43
C GLU A 690 7.53 -40.81 3.72
N THR A 691 6.61 -40.94 4.67
CA THR A 691 5.69 -39.87 5.10
C THR A 691 6.41 -38.55 5.41
N GLN A 692 7.63 -38.62 5.95
CA GLN A 692 8.46 -37.45 6.28
C GLN A 692 9.03 -36.73 5.04
N ASP A 693 9.30 -37.44 3.94
CA ASP A 693 9.88 -36.87 2.71
C ASP A 693 8.91 -35.93 1.99
N TYR A 694 7.61 -36.23 2.05
CA TYR A 694 6.57 -35.39 1.47
C TYR A 694 6.53 -33.99 2.13
N ALA A 695 6.82 -33.92 3.43
CA ALA A 695 6.89 -32.67 4.17
C ALA A 695 8.19 -31.89 3.87
N ASP A 696 9.29 -32.62 3.67
CA ASP A 696 10.64 -32.08 3.50
C ASP A 696 10.90 -31.57 2.07
N TYR A 697 10.30 -32.17 1.05
CA TYR A 697 10.50 -31.80 -0.35
C TYR A 697 9.20 -31.36 -1.00
N ARG A 698 8.81 -30.08 -0.80
CA ARG A 698 7.54 -29.51 -1.26
C ARG A 698 7.54 -29.15 -2.76
N PRO A 699 6.38 -29.09 -3.44
CA PRO A 699 6.30 -28.62 -4.82
C PRO A 699 6.91 -27.22 -4.98
N LEU A 700 7.76 -27.04 -6.00
CA LEU A 700 8.40 -25.76 -6.30
C LEU A 700 7.75 -25.10 -7.52
N THR A 701 6.88 -24.12 -7.25
CA THR A 701 6.16 -23.40 -8.31
C THR A 701 7.03 -22.30 -8.94
N PRO A 702 6.71 -21.83 -10.16
CA PRO A 702 7.37 -20.66 -10.73
C PRO A 702 7.27 -19.41 -9.84
N ASP A 703 6.21 -19.30 -9.03
CA ASP A 703 5.99 -18.19 -8.12
C ASP A 703 6.94 -18.21 -6.90
N ASP A 704 7.32 -19.39 -6.44
CA ASP A 704 8.37 -19.58 -5.43
C ASP A 704 9.76 -19.18 -5.95
N CYS A 705 9.90 -19.09 -7.28
CA CYS A 705 11.13 -18.73 -8.00
C CYS A 705 11.19 -17.27 -8.50
N ARG A 706 10.28 -16.42 -8.02
CA ARG A 706 10.28 -14.98 -8.36
C ARG A 706 11.56 -14.30 -7.87
N GLN A 707 12.01 -13.31 -8.65
CA GLN A 707 13.18 -12.53 -8.29
C GLN A 707 12.98 -11.87 -6.93
N MET A 708 13.96 -12.04 -6.04
CA MET A 708 13.94 -11.38 -4.76
C MET A 708 14.08 -9.87 -4.90
N THR A 709 13.29 -9.17 -4.12
CA THR A 709 13.39 -7.72 -3.98
C THR A 709 14.37 -7.42 -2.86
N ILE A 710 15.61 -7.10 -3.21
CA ILE A 710 16.67 -6.81 -2.23
C ILE A 710 17.08 -5.32 -2.22
N TYR A 711 16.59 -4.54 -3.19
CA TYR A 711 16.84 -3.11 -3.29
C TYR A 711 15.52 -2.32 -3.17
N HIS A 712 15.58 -1.14 -2.55
CA HIS A 712 14.37 -0.33 -2.31
C HIS A 712 13.75 0.25 -3.59
N ASN A 713 14.53 0.51 -4.63
CA ASN A 713 13.97 0.93 -5.93
C ASN A 713 13.21 -0.17 -6.67
N GLN A 714 13.20 -1.40 -6.14
CA GLN A 714 12.36 -2.47 -6.63
C GLN A 714 11.06 -2.58 -5.82
N GLU A 715 10.86 -1.74 -4.80
CA GLU A 715 9.63 -1.78 -4.01
C GLU A 715 8.47 -1.23 -4.82
N GLU A 716 7.45 -2.06 -4.99
CA GLU A 716 6.22 -1.68 -5.67
C GLU A 716 5.08 -1.54 -4.64
N PRO A 717 4.00 -0.82 -4.99
CA PRO A 717 2.78 -0.84 -4.18
C PRO A 717 2.32 -2.29 -3.96
N GLY A 718 2.01 -2.65 -2.71
CA GLY A 718 1.53 -3.99 -2.34
C GLY A 718 2.56 -4.88 -1.64
N MET A 719 3.76 -4.38 -1.35
CA MET A 719 4.78 -5.16 -0.61
C MET A 719 4.34 -5.60 0.79
N GLN A 720 3.34 -4.94 1.39
CA GLN A 720 2.71 -5.38 2.63
C GLN A 720 2.05 -6.77 2.57
N SER A 721 1.70 -7.27 1.38
CA SER A 721 1.08 -8.58 1.17
C SER A 721 2.00 -9.62 0.52
N LYS A 722 3.27 -9.29 0.25
CA LYS A 722 4.24 -10.29 -0.25
C LYS A 722 4.41 -11.39 0.83
N GLN A 723 4.58 -12.63 0.40
CA GLN A 723 4.88 -13.74 1.30
C GLN A 723 6.33 -14.14 1.15
N VAL A 724 6.94 -14.63 2.23
CA VAL A 724 8.26 -15.25 2.13
C VAL A 724 8.08 -16.63 1.52
N SER A 725 8.64 -16.84 0.32
CA SER A 725 8.62 -18.15 -0.34
C SER A 725 9.13 -19.22 0.63
N TRP A 726 8.46 -20.37 0.66
CA TRP A 726 8.84 -21.48 1.54
C TRP A 726 10.27 -21.94 1.28
N LEU A 727 10.79 -21.70 0.06
CA LEU A 727 12.17 -21.90 -0.32
C LEU A 727 13.14 -21.26 0.69
N TRP A 728 12.83 -20.07 1.21
CA TRP A 728 13.68 -19.36 2.18
C TRP A 728 13.37 -19.74 3.63
N ARG A 729 12.21 -20.35 3.88
CA ARG A 729 11.78 -20.78 5.23
C ARG A 729 12.21 -22.20 5.58
N ASP A 730 12.68 -23.00 4.63
CA ASP A 730 13.17 -24.35 4.89
C ASP A 730 14.69 -24.38 5.17
N GLY A 731 15.05 -24.82 6.38
CA GLY A 731 16.42 -24.80 6.90
C GLY A 731 17.28 -25.99 6.51
N LYS A 732 16.68 -27.07 6.01
CA LYS A 732 17.36 -28.35 5.79
C LYS A 732 18.38 -28.34 4.65
N SER A 733 18.35 -27.32 3.80
CA SER A 733 19.18 -27.24 2.59
C SER A 733 20.05 -25.98 2.52
N TYR A 734 20.16 -25.24 3.62
CA TYR A 734 21.30 -24.34 3.90
C TYR A 734 22.48 -25.22 4.30
N GLY A 735 23.29 -25.66 3.33
CA GLY A 735 24.47 -26.50 3.61
C GLY A 735 25.50 -25.81 4.53
N GLU A 736 26.59 -26.51 4.86
CA GLU A 736 27.63 -26.03 5.79
C GLU A 736 28.31 -24.71 5.37
N ASN A 737 28.23 -24.33 4.08
CA ASN A 737 28.76 -23.07 3.56
C ASN A 737 27.78 -22.41 2.58
N LEU A 738 27.00 -21.43 3.06
CA LEU A 738 26.23 -20.53 2.21
C LEU A 738 27.17 -19.56 1.50
N ASP A 739 26.96 -19.33 0.21
CA ASP A 739 27.67 -18.25 -0.46
C ASP A 739 27.19 -16.88 0.05
N GLU A 740 28.09 -15.91 0.00
CA GLU A 740 27.88 -14.56 0.54
C GLU A 740 26.60 -13.88 0.01
N HIS A 741 26.24 -14.11 -1.26
CA HIS A 741 25.06 -13.48 -1.87
C HIS A 741 23.76 -14.10 -1.33
N THR A 742 23.73 -15.42 -1.19
CA THR A 742 22.58 -16.12 -0.60
C THR A 742 22.40 -15.74 0.87
N LEU A 743 23.48 -15.65 1.64
CA LEU A 743 23.43 -15.23 3.04
C LEU A 743 22.84 -13.81 3.18
N HIS A 744 23.31 -12.86 2.39
CA HIS A 744 22.77 -11.50 2.40
C HIS A 744 21.31 -11.44 1.93
N ALA A 745 20.94 -12.24 0.93
CA ALA A 745 19.57 -12.32 0.44
C ALA A 745 18.60 -12.84 1.52
N VAL A 746 18.97 -13.92 2.22
CA VAL A 746 18.24 -14.46 3.38
C VAL A 746 18.11 -13.42 4.47
N ARG A 747 19.23 -12.78 4.83
CA ARG A 747 19.29 -11.71 5.85
C ARG A 747 18.30 -10.58 5.53
N ILE A 748 18.30 -10.08 4.30
CA ILE A 748 17.42 -8.96 3.87
C ILE A 748 15.95 -9.37 3.87
N GLU A 749 15.61 -10.57 3.39
CA GLU A 749 14.23 -11.06 3.46
C GLU A 749 13.77 -11.23 4.92
N TRP A 750 14.65 -11.65 5.83
CA TRP A 750 14.33 -11.72 7.26
C TRP A 750 14.02 -10.33 7.82
N PHE A 751 14.88 -9.33 7.60
CA PHE A 751 14.61 -7.95 8.05
C PHE A 751 13.28 -7.45 7.49
N ARG A 752 13.02 -7.65 6.19
CA ARG A 752 11.75 -7.23 5.55
C ARG A 752 10.53 -7.99 6.09
N ALA A 753 10.68 -9.26 6.46
CA ALA A 753 9.63 -10.04 7.12
C ALA A 753 9.37 -9.53 8.55
N SER A 754 10.42 -9.27 9.33
CA SER A 754 10.34 -8.70 10.69
C SER A 754 9.63 -7.36 10.68
N ALA A 755 10.10 -6.40 9.88
CA ALA A 755 9.46 -5.08 9.77
C ALA A 755 7.98 -5.16 9.35
N ARG A 756 7.64 -6.05 8.41
CA ARG A 756 6.25 -6.24 7.97
C ARG A 756 5.38 -6.82 9.07
N CYS A 757 5.88 -7.81 9.80
CA CYS A 757 5.19 -8.37 10.97
C CYS A 757 4.94 -7.28 12.02
N GLN A 758 5.96 -6.46 12.34
CA GLN A 758 5.83 -5.33 13.26
C GLN A 758 4.79 -4.29 12.78
N ARG A 759 4.80 -3.90 11.49
CA ARG A 759 3.82 -2.97 10.92
C ARG A 759 2.40 -3.52 10.94
N TRP A 760 2.20 -4.83 10.70
CA TRP A 760 0.87 -5.45 10.85
C TRP A 760 0.42 -5.51 12.31
N LYS A 761 1.33 -5.75 13.24
CA LYS A 761 1.03 -5.75 14.67
C LYS A 761 0.57 -4.37 15.15
N GLU A 762 1.33 -3.34 14.79
CA GLU A 762 0.96 -1.95 15.04
C GLU A 762 -0.39 -1.58 14.38
N GLU A 763 -0.65 -2.04 13.15
CA GLU A 763 -1.90 -1.75 12.46
C GLU A 763 -3.13 -2.32 13.18
N VAL A 764 -3.03 -3.54 13.72
CA VAL A 764 -4.11 -4.13 14.52
C VAL A 764 -4.39 -3.26 15.75
N HIS A 765 -3.36 -2.90 16.52
CA HIS A 765 -3.54 -2.08 17.71
C HIS A 765 -4.04 -0.66 17.38
N LEU A 766 -3.55 -0.05 16.29
CA LEU A 766 -4.03 1.25 15.82
C LEU A 766 -5.50 1.20 15.46
N LEU A 767 -5.94 0.16 14.74
CA LEU A 767 -7.34 -0.01 14.36
C LEU A 767 -8.25 -0.23 15.57
N GLU A 768 -7.79 -0.97 16.59
CA GLU A 768 -8.51 -1.11 17.86
C GLU A 768 -8.68 0.24 18.56
N ALA A 769 -7.61 1.02 18.67
CA ALA A 769 -7.67 2.36 19.25
C ALA A 769 -8.60 3.30 18.44
N GLU A 770 -8.55 3.24 17.11
CA GLU A 770 -9.41 4.02 16.21
C GLU A 770 -10.89 3.63 16.32
N MET A 771 -11.19 2.34 16.45
CA MET A 771 -12.55 1.83 16.67
C MET A 771 -13.13 2.32 18.02
N ARG A 772 -12.31 2.31 19.08
CA ARG A 772 -12.71 2.84 20.39
C ARG A 772 -12.93 4.35 20.35
N ARG A 773 -11.98 5.11 19.78
CA ARG A 773 -12.10 6.56 19.58
C ARG A 773 -13.35 6.94 18.79
N THR A 774 -13.65 6.21 17.71
CA THR A 774 -14.83 6.48 16.89
C THR A 774 -16.12 6.32 17.70
N GLN A 775 -16.22 5.29 18.55
CA GLN A 775 -17.36 5.10 19.44
C GLN A 775 -17.48 6.22 20.48
N ARG A 776 -16.37 6.63 21.12
CA ARG A 776 -16.36 7.76 22.06
C ARG A 776 -16.81 9.06 21.43
N TYR A 777 -16.32 9.33 20.22
CA TYR A 777 -16.70 10.51 19.47
C TYR A 777 -18.21 10.54 19.20
N PHE A 778 -18.80 9.42 18.74
CA PHE A 778 -20.24 9.35 18.49
C PHE A 778 -21.08 9.49 19.76
N ASP A 779 -20.65 8.87 20.86
CA ASP A 779 -21.31 9.04 22.18
C ASP A 779 -21.22 10.49 22.68
N HIS A 780 -20.04 11.10 22.58
CA HIS A 780 -19.83 12.50 22.93
C HIS A 780 -20.76 13.43 22.12
N GLN A 781 -20.80 13.26 20.80
CA GLN A 781 -21.72 14.03 19.95
C GLN A 781 -23.18 13.79 20.32
N TYR A 782 -23.58 12.54 20.58
CA TYR A 782 -24.92 12.22 21.05
C TYR A 782 -25.28 13.01 22.32
N ARG A 783 -24.43 12.96 23.35
CA ARG A 783 -24.64 13.67 24.63
C ARG A 783 -24.70 15.18 24.43
N LEU A 784 -23.81 15.75 23.61
CA LEU A 784 -23.79 17.17 23.28
C LEU A 784 -25.12 17.62 22.67
N TRP A 785 -25.66 16.85 21.72
CA TRP A 785 -26.93 17.17 21.07
C TRP A 785 -28.15 16.95 21.96
N ILE A 786 -28.10 15.98 22.88
CA ILE A 786 -29.12 15.80 23.93
C ILE A 786 -29.13 17.01 24.87
N HIS A 787 -27.97 17.46 25.35
CA HIS A 787 -27.87 18.63 26.23
C HIS A 787 -28.47 19.88 25.57
N ARG A 788 -28.09 20.14 24.31
CA ARG A 788 -28.66 21.25 23.52
C ARG A 788 -30.17 21.17 23.35
N SER A 789 -30.72 19.96 23.27
CA SER A 789 -32.17 19.75 23.20
C SER A 789 -32.85 20.22 24.49
N TYR A 790 -32.35 19.79 25.65
CA TYR A 790 -32.89 20.18 26.95
C TYR A 790 -32.74 21.69 27.21
N ASP A 791 -31.58 22.27 26.90
CA ASP A 791 -31.35 23.71 27.04
C ASP A 791 -32.37 24.52 26.21
N SER A 792 -32.65 24.07 24.99
CA SER A 792 -33.60 24.74 24.10
C SER A 792 -35.05 24.55 24.56
N GLU A 793 -35.41 23.37 25.06
CA GLU A 793 -36.77 23.07 25.54
C GLU A 793 -37.16 23.91 26.77
N SER A 794 -36.17 24.29 27.60
CA SER A 794 -36.37 25.18 28.74
C SER A 794 -36.90 26.58 28.35
N GLN A 795 -36.81 26.95 27.07
CA GLN A 795 -37.27 28.24 26.54
C GLN A 795 -38.65 28.09 25.87
N SER A 796 -39.66 28.85 26.32
CA SER A 796 -41.07 28.67 25.92
C SER A 796 -41.47 29.21 24.52
N THR A 797 -40.51 29.50 23.64
CA THR A 797 -40.79 30.09 22.30
C THR A 797 -40.94 29.03 21.20
N LEU A 798 -41.69 29.35 20.14
CA LEU A 798 -41.82 28.46 18.96
C LEU A 798 -40.47 28.13 18.31
N VAL A 799 -39.55 29.12 18.26
CA VAL A 799 -38.20 28.94 17.71
C VAL A 799 -37.40 27.97 18.57
N ALA A 800 -37.47 28.11 19.89
CA ALA A 800 -36.80 27.22 20.83
C ALA A 800 -37.29 25.77 20.72
N ARG A 801 -38.59 25.55 20.58
CA ARG A 801 -39.15 24.21 20.28
C ARG A 801 -38.60 23.63 18.97
N GLY A 802 -38.44 24.45 17.95
CA GLY A 802 -37.83 24.05 16.67
C GLY A 802 -36.34 23.66 16.82
N LYS A 803 -35.58 24.41 17.63
CA LYS A 803 -34.18 24.10 17.96
C LYS A 803 -34.08 22.78 18.75
N ALA A 804 -34.92 22.60 19.77
CA ALA A 804 -35.00 21.36 20.56
C ALA A 804 -35.30 20.15 19.66
N ALA A 805 -36.33 20.24 18.80
CA ALA A 805 -36.68 19.16 17.88
C ALA A 805 -35.55 18.81 16.90
N HIS A 806 -34.83 19.81 16.38
CA HIS A 806 -33.66 19.57 15.52
C HIS A 806 -32.51 18.93 16.30
N ALA A 807 -32.22 19.39 17.51
CA ALA A 807 -31.18 18.85 18.37
C ALA A 807 -31.46 17.39 18.75
N ALA A 808 -32.69 17.06 19.16
CA ALA A 808 -33.13 15.70 19.42
C ALA A 808 -32.97 14.79 18.18
N ARG A 809 -33.26 15.31 16.98
CA ARG A 809 -33.02 14.56 15.73
C ARG A 809 -31.54 14.33 15.47
N GLN A 810 -30.66 15.30 15.75
CA GLN A 810 -29.22 15.10 15.62
C GLN A 810 -28.71 14.06 16.62
N ALA A 811 -29.16 14.12 17.87
CA ALA A 811 -28.85 13.12 18.89
C ALA A 811 -29.23 11.70 18.41
N ALA A 812 -30.48 11.50 17.97
CA ALA A 812 -30.91 10.21 17.45
C ALA A 812 -30.05 9.72 16.26
N HIS A 813 -29.58 10.63 15.42
CA HIS A 813 -28.68 10.30 14.31
C HIS A 813 -27.30 9.82 14.81
N TRP A 814 -26.69 10.51 15.77
CA TRP A 814 -25.41 10.09 16.36
C TRP A 814 -25.50 8.77 17.12
N LEU A 815 -26.60 8.55 17.85
CA LEU A 815 -26.87 7.27 18.51
C LEU A 815 -26.96 6.14 17.48
N LYS A 816 -27.66 6.37 16.36
CA LYS A 816 -27.73 5.39 15.27
C LYS A 816 -26.35 5.10 14.66
N LEU A 817 -25.49 6.11 14.50
CA LEU A 817 -24.12 5.90 14.01
C LEU A 817 -23.28 5.09 15.01
N LEU A 818 -23.46 5.30 16.31
CA LEU A 818 -22.83 4.51 17.36
C LEU A 818 -23.29 3.04 17.32
N GLU A 819 -24.60 2.81 17.23
CA GLU A 819 -25.18 1.46 17.12
C GLU A 819 -24.71 0.75 15.85
N ASP A 820 -24.73 1.44 14.70
CA ASP A 820 -24.27 0.89 13.42
C ASP A 820 -22.78 0.53 13.45
N SER A 821 -21.96 1.40 14.06
CA SER A 821 -20.55 1.13 14.33
C SER A 821 -20.36 -0.14 15.17
N ARG A 822 -21.11 -0.28 16.27
CA ARG A 822 -21.05 -1.45 17.17
C ARG A 822 -21.51 -2.75 16.52
N ARG A 823 -22.38 -2.71 15.50
CA ARG A 823 -22.78 -3.92 14.74
C ARG A 823 -21.63 -4.51 13.93
N HIS A 824 -20.66 -3.69 13.54
CA HIS A 824 -19.50 -4.11 12.76
C HIS A 824 -18.27 -4.38 13.61
N ILE A 825 -18.08 -3.62 14.70
CA ILE A 825 -16.93 -3.72 15.58
C ILE A 825 -17.06 -4.96 16.50
N PRO A 826 -15.99 -5.74 16.71
CA PRO A 826 -15.96 -6.85 17.67
C PRO A 826 -16.42 -6.44 19.08
N THR A 827 -17.14 -7.31 19.76
CA THR A 827 -17.77 -7.01 21.07
C THR A 827 -16.76 -6.68 22.18
N ASP A 828 -15.55 -7.25 22.11
CA ASP A 828 -14.43 -6.96 23.02
C ASP A 828 -13.86 -5.55 22.83
N GLN A 829 -14.15 -4.91 21.70
CA GLN A 829 -13.75 -3.53 21.39
C GLN A 829 -14.89 -2.52 21.62
N HIS A 830 -16.04 -2.96 22.16
CA HIS A 830 -17.14 -2.05 22.50
C HIS A 830 -16.76 -1.21 23.71
N VAL A 831 -16.95 0.10 23.60
CA VAL A 831 -16.78 1.02 24.73
C VAL A 831 -18.14 1.21 25.38
N TYR A 832 -18.26 0.86 26.66
CA TYR A 832 -19.43 1.15 27.50
C TYR A 832 -19.11 2.37 28.36
N PHE A 833 -20.04 3.32 28.42
CA PHE A 833 -19.86 4.62 29.07
C PHE A 833 -20.77 4.78 30.27
#